data_AF-A0A218QX20-F1
#
_entry.id   AF-A0A218QX20-F1
#
_cell.length_a   1.000
_cell.length_b   1.000
_cell.length_c   1.000
_cell.angle_alpha   90.00
_cell.angle_beta   90.00
_cell.angle_gamma   90.00
#
_symmetry.space_group_name_H-M   'P 1'
#
loop_
_entity.id
_entity.type
_entity.pdbx_description
1 polymer ?
#
loop_
_entity_poly.entity_id
_entity_poly.type
_entity_poly.pdbx_seq_one_letter_code
_entity_poly.pdbx_strand_id
1 'polypeptide(L)'
;MSDRPSPQKFFHLETRIKALQAVADQMEIPVPLNLEELFGSMDYCECEECTSVYSPASYFVEILQFLRNNNLAPKDLANPGNPNPNIHPGIEGTPLEKLFRRRPDLGCLELTCDNTFTVLPYIDLVNEVMESFVVHKDDYHNSNTDPNERKARLETFNVEDETTSELLAQPQHTNYEAYCILKNAVYPFTLPYHQPIDATRIFLKYLGTSRYELLDTFRTASEICTNVVLTPAEQQELQDLHKKTCDRAVDSEFLGLTQEEYIILTKEAFWEKRYFDITLKKTHTEQEYQHNIGVKHVHDYYGYKTEAEMLDLNEDAINGQKGLTFVKKQFLPRTGIQYIDLVELLKTQFINPNYPQGKALTILESIRFSYRFLQTLVDTKSNDPKVKFAKVIEFLETAQPLVPLLHAMLHPDPCQQQKLNWCLETKDLQRWVYCYFEKIGKLIVLESGEGPQLPIEGQLFKPQQQEPTPNPPPDVPRLRLLSENELFVGTLRKDGTIVDKDGETVIGMVSATFGILRKDRTVVDLSGTQIGRVAKAIGDNIPVLVAGLVKTPDGKSFAEKYGDEFRLVKDRSDDDISIRINQQGMLQVGRQSLVLWLPSPDTCNLDKVRLTHLDGNPVTVDECDRIHRFIRLWRKLGWTIDETDKALVGLSTHPTLTNGGTPQHPDSR
;
A
#
# COMPACT_ATOMS: atom_id res chain seq x y z
N MET A 1 -31.92 39.03 -42.65
CA MET A 1 -32.42 40.31 -42.10
C MET A 1 -31.28 40.89 -41.28
N SER A 2 -30.92 42.15 -41.51
CA SER A 2 -29.64 42.73 -41.07
C SER A 2 -29.65 43.06 -39.57
N ASP A 3 -28.76 42.46 -38.79
CA ASP A 3 -28.53 42.88 -37.41
C ASP A 3 -27.69 44.18 -37.40
N ARG A 4 -28.32 45.30 -37.04
CA ARG A 4 -27.62 46.57 -36.80
C ARG A 4 -26.95 46.54 -35.43
N PRO A 5 -25.69 46.98 -35.29
CA PRO A 5 -25.04 47.10 -33.98
C PRO A 5 -25.74 48.15 -33.11
N SER A 6 -25.71 47.95 -31.79
CA SER A 6 -26.37 48.84 -30.82
C SER A 6 -25.72 50.24 -30.73
N PRO A 7 -26.49 51.32 -30.44
CA PRO A 7 -26.03 52.71 -30.51
C PRO A 7 -24.86 53.07 -29.59
N GLN A 8 -24.69 52.34 -28.47
CA GLN A 8 -23.64 52.61 -27.48
C GLN A 8 -22.23 52.20 -27.96
N LYS A 9 -22.11 51.18 -28.84
CA LYS A 9 -20.82 50.78 -29.43
C LYS A 9 -20.30 51.82 -30.43
N PHE A 10 -21.20 52.45 -31.19
CA PHE A 10 -20.86 53.53 -32.12
C PHE A 10 -20.32 54.76 -31.38
N PHE A 11 -20.96 55.15 -30.26
CA PHE A 11 -20.55 56.32 -29.49
C PHE A 11 -19.12 56.17 -28.92
N HIS A 12 -18.75 54.97 -28.44
CA HIS A 12 -17.42 54.72 -27.89
C HIS A 12 -16.32 54.66 -28.96
N LEU A 13 -16.64 54.17 -30.16
CA LEU A 13 -15.73 54.12 -31.30
C LEU A 13 -15.51 55.53 -31.89
N GLU A 14 -16.58 56.30 -32.08
CA GLU A 14 -16.51 57.69 -32.55
C GLU A 14 -15.72 58.59 -31.60
N THR A 15 -15.86 58.38 -30.29
CA THR A 15 -15.10 59.13 -29.29
C THR A 15 -13.60 58.80 -29.34
N ARG A 16 -13.24 57.52 -29.55
CA ARG A 16 -11.83 57.10 -29.72
C ARG A 16 -11.25 57.59 -31.04
N ILE A 17 -12.03 57.56 -32.12
CA ILE A 17 -11.63 58.08 -33.43
C ILE A 17 -11.42 59.59 -33.36
N LYS A 18 -12.31 60.34 -32.70
CA LYS A 18 -12.14 61.79 -32.49
C LYS A 18 -10.91 62.13 -31.66
N ALA A 19 -10.61 61.33 -30.62
CA ALA A 19 -9.41 61.52 -29.82
C ALA A 19 -8.13 61.23 -30.63
N LEU A 20 -8.13 60.18 -31.46
CA LEU A 20 -7.02 59.86 -32.37
C LEU A 20 -6.84 60.92 -33.45
N GLN A 21 -7.93 61.44 -34.03
CA GLN A 21 -7.90 62.54 -35.00
C GLN A 21 -7.37 63.83 -34.37
N ALA A 22 -7.79 64.18 -33.14
CA ALA A 22 -7.26 65.36 -32.47
C ALA A 22 -5.74 65.30 -32.20
N VAL A 23 -5.20 64.09 -31.95
CA VAL A 23 -3.75 63.86 -31.81
C VAL A 23 -3.05 63.90 -33.17
N ALA A 24 -3.66 63.31 -34.21
CA ALA A 24 -3.12 63.33 -35.58
C ALA A 24 -3.09 64.77 -36.16
N ASP A 25 -4.11 65.58 -35.88
CA ASP A 25 -4.23 66.97 -36.32
C ASP A 25 -3.25 67.91 -35.59
N GLN A 26 -2.67 67.50 -34.45
CA GLN A 26 -1.68 68.27 -33.68
C GLN A 26 -0.23 68.02 -34.11
N MET A 27 0.04 67.05 -34.99
CA MET A 27 1.39 66.79 -35.49
C MET A 27 1.64 67.52 -36.83
N GLU A 28 2.60 68.45 -36.86
CA GLU A 28 2.96 69.27 -38.04
C GLU A 28 3.52 68.46 -39.23
N ILE A 29 3.84 67.17 -39.01
CA ILE A 29 4.28 66.24 -40.04
C ILE A 29 3.32 65.04 -39.98
N PRO A 30 2.51 64.78 -41.02
CA PRO A 30 1.62 63.62 -41.02
C PRO A 30 2.48 62.37 -41.10
N VAL A 31 2.73 61.71 -39.97
CA VAL A 31 3.23 60.33 -39.97
C VAL A 31 2.08 59.51 -40.57
N PRO A 32 2.22 58.97 -41.79
CA PRO A 32 1.16 58.16 -42.37
C PRO A 32 0.96 56.97 -41.45
N LEU A 33 -0.26 56.82 -40.91
CA LEU A 33 -0.67 55.64 -40.13
C LEU A 33 -0.74 54.45 -41.09
N ASN A 34 0.42 53.90 -41.43
CA ASN A 34 0.60 52.74 -42.27
C ASN A 34 1.15 51.59 -41.40
N LEU A 35 1.11 50.37 -41.93
CA LEU A 35 1.51 49.19 -41.17
C LEU A 35 3.00 49.21 -40.81
N GLU A 36 3.85 49.78 -41.66
CA GLU A 36 5.29 49.89 -41.43
C GLU A 36 5.65 50.81 -40.26
N GLU A 37 4.93 51.92 -40.11
CA GLU A 37 5.09 52.85 -38.97
C GLU A 37 4.55 52.25 -37.66
N LEU A 38 3.54 51.37 -37.73
CA LEU A 38 2.93 50.73 -36.56
C LEU A 38 3.69 49.49 -36.08
N PHE A 39 4.24 48.70 -37.00
CA PHE A 39 4.79 47.37 -36.72
C PHE A 39 6.25 47.19 -37.15
N GLY A 40 6.88 48.24 -37.72
CA GLY A 40 8.25 48.20 -38.24
C GLY A 40 8.30 47.78 -39.71
N SER A 41 9.52 47.69 -40.26
CA SER A 41 9.74 47.33 -41.67
C SER A 41 8.99 46.06 -42.06
N MET A 42 8.21 46.15 -43.13
CA MET A 42 7.50 45.03 -43.74
C MET A 42 8.31 44.35 -44.85
N ASP A 43 9.57 44.73 -45.04
CA ASP A 43 10.45 44.06 -45.99
C ASP A 43 10.79 42.65 -45.46
N TYR A 44 9.99 41.66 -45.88
CA TYR A 44 10.13 40.22 -45.62
C TYR A 44 11.35 39.58 -46.32
N CYS A 45 12.53 40.18 -46.21
CA CYS A 45 13.75 39.63 -46.80
C CYS A 45 14.20 38.39 -45.98
N GLU A 46 14.01 37.21 -46.56
CA GLU A 46 14.53 35.90 -46.12
C GLU A 46 14.44 35.63 -44.61
N CYS A 47 13.23 35.74 -44.06
CA CYS A 47 12.95 35.20 -42.73
C CYS A 47 13.23 33.69 -42.70
N GLU A 48 14.16 33.25 -41.85
CA GLU A 48 14.34 31.83 -41.55
C GLU A 48 13.01 31.24 -41.05
N GLU A 49 12.73 29.97 -41.36
CA GLU A 49 11.42 29.34 -41.10
C GLU A 49 10.96 29.47 -39.63
N CYS A 50 11.88 29.61 -38.67
CA CYS A 50 11.55 29.78 -37.24
C CYS A 50 10.85 31.11 -36.93
N THR A 51 11.14 32.17 -37.69
CA THR A 51 10.57 33.52 -37.52
C THR A 51 9.22 33.71 -38.23
N SER A 52 8.76 32.68 -38.93
CA SER A 52 7.45 32.68 -39.59
C SER A 52 6.31 32.67 -38.58
N VAL A 53 5.21 33.37 -38.88
CA VAL A 53 3.95 33.29 -38.13
C VAL A 53 3.30 31.91 -38.19
N TYR A 54 3.73 31.05 -39.12
CA TYR A 54 3.30 29.65 -39.25
C TYR A 54 4.33 28.65 -38.70
N SER A 55 5.38 29.13 -38.02
CA SER A 55 6.44 28.27 -37.49
C SER A 55 5.97 27.44 -36.29
N PRO A 56 6.69 26.35 -35.94
CA PRO A 56 6.41 25.59 -34.72
C PRO A 56 6.51 26.47 -33.46
N ALA A 57 7.43 27.43 -33.42
CA ALA A 57 7.55 28.38 -32.31
C ALA A 57 6.30 29.28 -32.17
N SER A 58 5.79 29.80 -33.29
CA SER A 58 4.54 30.58 -33.31
C SER A 58 3.34 29.73 -32.85
N TYR A 59 3.28 28.46 -33.26
CA TYR A 59 2.26 27.53 -32.78
C TYR A 59 2.37 27.25 -31.27
N PHE A 60 3.58 27.09 -30.74
CA PHE A 60 3.81 26.93 -29.30
C PHE A 60 3.29 28.15 -28.51
N VAL A 61 3.60 29.37 -28.95
CA VAL A 61 3.09 30.60 -28.32
C VAL A 61 1.55 30.66 -28.37
N GLU A 62 0.95 30.28 -29.49
CA GLU A 62 -0.52 30.23 -29.62
C GLU A 62 -1.14 29.23 -28.63
N ILE A 63 -0.52 28.07 -28.41
CA ILE A 63 -0.97 27.10 -27.39
C ILE A 63 -0.89 27.72 -25.99
N LEU A 64 0.22 28.40 -25.63
CA LEU A 64 0.33 29.05 -24.32
C LEU A 64 -0.74 30.13 -24.15
N GLN A 65 -0.99 30.91 -25.21
CA GLN A 65 -2.02 31.95 -25.22
C GLN A 65 -3.44 31.36 -25.13
N PHE A 66 -3.68 30.20 -25.76
CA PHE A 66 -4.92 29.45 -25.61
C PHE A 66 -5.10 28.98 -24.16
N LEU A 67 -4.06 28.43 -23.52
CA LEU A 67 -4.11 28.01 -22.11
C LEU A 67 -4.33 29.19 -21.15
N ARG A 68 -3.81 30.38 -21.49
CA ARG A 68 -4.05 31.61 -20.72
C ARG A 68 -5.50 32.07 -20.79
N ASN A 69 -6.13 31.98 -21.96
CA ASN A 69 -7.45 32.55 -22.23
C ASN A 69 -8.54 31.48 -22.45
N ASN A 70 -8.36 30.27 -21.90
CA ASN A 70 -9.07 29.01 -22.24
C ASN A 70 -10.58 28.97 -21.86
N ASN A 71 -11.24 30.11 -21.94
CA ASN A 71 -12.66 30.21 -21.74
C ASN A 71 -13.21 31.35 -22.62
N LEU A 72 -13.04 31.29 -23.95
CA LEU A 72 -13.55 32.29 -24.90
C LEU A 72 -15.10 32.39 -24.96
N ALA A 73 -15.81 32.00 -23.90
CA ALA A 73 -17.22 32.30 -23.72
C ALA A 73 -17.42 33.83 -23.88
N PRO A 74 -18.47 34.25 -24.62
CA PRO A 74 -18.81 35.67 -24.73
C PRO A 74 -18.91 36.26 -23.32
N LYS A 75 -18.52 37.54 -23.16
CA LYS A 75 -18.82 38.35 -21.96
C LYS A 75 -20.15 37.91 -21.36
N ASP A 76 -20.21 37.74 -20.04
CA ASP A 76 -21.46 37.51 -19.32
C ASP A 76 -22.53 38.46 -19.89
N LEU A 77 -23.44 37.90 -20.71
CA LEU A 77 -24.43 38.67 -21.46
C LEU A 77 -25.40 39.36 -20.50
N ALA A 78 -25.44 38.91 -19.24
CA ALA A 78 -26.20 39.54 -18.17
C ALA A 78 -25.53 40.82 -17.62
N ASN A 79 -24.19 40.95 -17.70
CA ASN A 79 -23.42 42.03 -17.07
C ASN A 79 -22.32 42.61 -17.99
N PRO A 80 -22.68 43.41 -19.01
CA PRO A 80 -21.73 43.92 -20.02
C PRO A 80 -20.63 44.87 -19.50
N GLY A 81 -20.76 45.38 -18.27
CA GLY A 81 -19.81 46.26 -17.58
C GLY A 81 -18.68 45.54 -16.84
N ASN A 82 -18.80 44.23 -16.58
CA ASN A 82 -17.71 43.47 -15.98
C ASN A 82 -16.64 43.14 -17.03
N PRO A 83 -15.34 43.18 -16.67
CA PRO A 83 -14.29 42.61 -17.51
C PRO A 83 -14.69 41.19 -17.90
N ASN A 84 -14.37 40.77 -19.14
CA ASN A 84 -14.59 39.39 -19.52
C ASN A 84 -13.85 38.52 -18.49
N PRO A 85 -14.53 37.64 -17.72
CA PRO A 85 -13.88 36.82 -16.70
C PRO A 85 -12.76 35.93 -17.26
N ASN A 86 -12.68 35.83 -18.60
CA ASN A 86 -11.77 34.99 -19.35
C ASN A 86 -10.61 35.78 -19.99
N ILE A 87 -10.55 37.11 -19.81
CA ILE A 87 -9.39 37.94 -20.17
C ILE A 87 -8.64 38.27 -18.88
N HIS A 88 -7.59 37.52 -18.61
CA HIS A 88 -6.79 37.66 -17.39
C HIS A 88 -5.61 38.63 -17.61
N PRO A 89 -5.42 39.65 -16.74
CA PRO A 89 -4.27 40.55 -16.82
C PRO A 89 -2.92 39.81 -16.59
N GLY A 90 -2.96 38.61 -16.01
CA GLY A 90 -1.83 37.69 -15.86
C GLY A 90 -2.23 36.23 -16.13
N ILE A 91 -1.59 35.29 -15.43
CA ILE A 91 -1.84 33.85 -15.56
C ILE A 91 -2.52 33.23 -14.33
N GLU A 92 -2.70 33.98 -13.25
CA GLU A 92 -3.28 33.46 -12.00
C GLU A 92 -4.69 32.88 -12.22
N GLY A 93 -4.92 31.68 -11.71
CA GLY A 93 -6.17 30.93 -11.87
C GLY A 93 -6.36 30.29 -13.25
N THR A 94 -5.41 30.42 -14.17
CA THR A 94 -5.51 29.87 -15.53
C THR A 94 -4.88 28.47 -15.63
N PRO A 95 -5.28 27.65 -16.64
CA PRO A 95 -4.56 26.42 -16.98
C PRO A 95 -3.06 26.64 -17.25
N LEU A 96 -2.69 27.80 -17.81
CA LEU A 96 -1.29 28.15 -18.04
C LEU A 96 -0.48 28.27 -16.74
N GLU A 97 -1.05 28.85 -15.68
CA GLU A 97 -0.39 28.84 -14.36
C GLU A 97 -0.16 27.42 -13.87
N LYS A 98 -1.16 26.53 -13.96
CA LYS A 98 -1.01 25.15 -13.50
C LYS A 98 0.05 24.39 -14.30
N LEU A 99 0.20 24.69 -15.60
CA LEU A 99 1.31 24.18 -16.42
C LEU A 99 2.66 24.71 -15.92
N PHE A 100 2.83 26.03 -15.78
CA PHE A 100 4.09 26.65 -15.34
C PHE A 100 4.44 26.34 -13.89
N ARG A 101 3.49 25.94 -13.05
CA ARG A 101 3.79 25.38 -11.73
C ARG A 101 4.50 24.02 -11.81
N ARG A 102 4.27 23.25 -12.87
CA ARG A 102 4.91 21.94 -13.10
C ARG A 102 6.16 22.05 -13.98
N ARG A 103 6.10 22.94 -14.98
CA ARG A 103 7.12 23.16 -16.01
C ARG A 103 7.37 24.66 -16.21
N PRO A 104 7.96 25.35 -15.23
CA PRO A 104 8.28 26.78 -15.34
C PRO A 104 9.30 27.06 -16.46
N ASP A 105 10.15 26.08 -16.78
CA ASP A 105 11.15 26.13 -17.83
C ASP A 105 10.57 26.42 -19.22
N LEU A 106 9.36 25.93 -19.51
CA LEU A 106 8.66 26.23 -20.76
C LEU A 106 8.35 27.73 -20.95
N GLY A 107 8.26 28.49 -19.86
CA GLY A 107 8.05 29.94 -19.91
C GLY A 107 9.34 30.74 -20.15
N CYS A 108 10.51 30.13 -19.95
CA CYS A 108 11.82 30.73 -20.13
C CYS A 108 12.53 30.25 -21.40
N LEU A 109 11.99 29.24 -22.09
CA LEU A 109 12.56 28.67 -23.32
C LEU A 109 12.63 29.74 -24.42
N GLU A 110 13.81 29.88 -25.03
CA GLU A 110 14.02 30.86 -26.09
C GLU A 110 13.46 30.36 -27.42
N LEU A 111 12.80 31.24 -28.17
CA LEU A 111 12.20 30.91 -29.47
C LEU A 111 13.21 31.14 -30.60
N THR A 112 14.33 30.43 -30.55
CA THR A 112 15.41 30.48 -31.56
C THR A 112 15.20 29.44 -32.67
N CYS A 113 15.90 29.60 -33.79
CA CYS A 113 15.92 28.60 -34.86
C CYS A 113 16.51 27.27 -34.39
N ASP A 114 17.57 27.31 -33.58
CA ASP A 114 18.23 26.10 -33.07
C ASP A 114 17.31 25.31 -32.14
N ASN A 115 16.64 25.97 -31.20
CA ASN A 115 15.62 25.32 -30.35
C ASN A 115 14.44 24.76 -31.15
N THR A 116 14.13 25.32 -32.32
CA THR A 116 12.99 24.91 -33.14
C THR A 116 13.31 23.70 -34.01
N PHE A 117 14.54 23.62 -34.54
CA PHE A 117 14.87 22.68 -35.63
C PHE A 117 16.01 21.72 -35.32
N THR A 118 16.85 21.98 -34.31
CA THR A 118 17.90 21.05 -33.93
C THR A 118 17.28 19.81 -33.28
N VAL A 119 17.54 18.65 -33.87
CA VAL A 119 17.00 17.37 -33.39
C VAL A 119 17.88 16.82 -32.28
N LEU A 120 17.25 16.37 -31.20
CA LEU A 120 17.88 15.68 -30.07
C LEU A 120 17.01 14.53 -29.55
N PRO A 121 17.59 13.55 -28.82
CA PRO A 121 16.83 12.47 -28.22
C PRO A 121 15.88 12.98 -27.12
N TYR A 122 14.61 12.56 -27.17
CA TYR A 122 13.62 12.93 -26.15
C TYR A 122 14.00 12.51 -24.72
N ILE A 123 14.77 11.42 -24.58
CA ILE A 123 15.19 10.92 -23.27
C ILE A 123 16.15 11.90 -22.56
N ASP A 124 16.94 12.65 -23.32
CA ASP A 124 17.88 13.62 -22.75
C ASP A 124 17.13 14.79 -22.13
N LEU A 125 16.13 15.33 -22.83
CA LEU A 125 15.21 16.34 -22.28
C LEU A 125 14.49 15.86 -21.01
N VAL A 126 14.09 14.58 -20.97
CA VAL A 126 13.45 14.01 -19.78
C VAL A 126 14.46 13.94 -18.63
N ASN A 127 15.69 13.50 -18.89
CA ASN A 127 16.74 13.41 -17.88
C ASN A 127 17.12 14.79 -17.36
N GLU A 128 17.34 15.79 -18.22
CA GLU A 128 17.64 17.17 -17.82
C GLU A 128 16.59 17.75 -16.86
N VAL A 129 15.30 17.58 -17.21
CA VAL A 129 14.19 18.03 -16.36
C VAL A 129 14.15 17.26 -15.04
N MET A 130 14.34 15.94 -15.07
CA MET A 130 14.28 15.11 -13.86
C MET A 130 15.48 15.35 -12.94
N GLU A 131 16.68 15.53 -13.49
CA GLU A 131 17.89 15.86 -12.77
C GLU A 131 17.75 17.21 -12.07
N SER A 132 17.29 18.24 -12.81
CA SER A 132 17.03 19.57 -12.24
C SER A 132 15.96 19.50 -11.13
N PHE A 133 14.91 18.69 -11.32
CA PHE A 133 13.89 18.50 -10.29
C PHE A 133 14.44 17.78 -9.04
N VAL A 134 15.32 16.79 -9.20
CA VAL A 134 15.93 16.06 -8.07
C VAL A 134 16.80 16.99 -7.23
N VAL A 135 17.60 17.85 -7.87
CA VAL A 135 18.43 18.86 -7.19
C VAL A 135 17.56 19.86 -6.42
N HIS A 136 16.46 20.32 -7.03
CA HIS A 136 15.55 21.31 -6.43
C HIS A 136 14.35 20.69 -5.70
N LYS A 137 14.43 19.42 -5.31
CA LYS A 137 13.30 18.70 -4.69
C LYS A 137 12.85 19.34 -3.38
N ASP A 138 13.78 19.83 -2.58
CA ASP A 138 13.46 20.48 -1.31
C ASP A 138 12.78 21.85 -1.54
N ASP A 139 13.21 22.61 -2.55
CA ASP A 139 12.54 23.84 -2.96
C ASP A 139 11.08 23.58 -3.34
N TYR A 140 10.82 22.48 -4.07
CA TYR A 140 9.45 22.06 -4.40
C TYR A 140 8.60 21.79 -3.15
N HIS A 141 9.14 21.03 -2.18
CA HIS A 141 8.43 20.74 -0.94
C HIS A 141 8.21 21.98 -0.06
N ASN A 142 9.15 22.93 -0.08
CA ASN A 142 9.10 24.15 0.71
C ASN A 142 8.31 25.29 0.04
N SER A 143 8.04 25.18 -1.27
CA SER A 143 7.32 26.21 -2.03
C SER A 143 5.90 26.48 -1.53
N ASN A 144 5.23 25.46 -0.98
CA ASN A 144 3.89 25.60 -0.40
C ASN A 144 3.57 24.43 0.55
N THR A 145 2.82 24.71 1.61
CA THR A 145 2.31 23.71 2.55
C THR A 145 1.25 22.82 1.92
N ASP A 146 0.40 23.35 1.04
CA ASP A 146 -0.57 22.57 0.26
C ASP A 146 0.15 21.87 -0.92
N PRO A 147 0.18 20.53 -0.96
CA PRO A 147 0.76 19.78 -2.08
C PRO A 147 0.19 20.16 -3.45
N ASN A 148 -1.08 20.55 -3.51
CA ASN A 148 -1.75 20.96 -4.75
C ASN A 148 -1.37 22.36 -5.20
N GLU A 149 -0.68 23.13 -4.34
CA GLU A 149 -0.21 24.50 -4.61
C GLU A 149 1.32 24.64 -4.74
N ARG A 150 2.07 23.52 -4.66
CA ARG A 150 3.53 23.51 -4.85
C ARG A 150 3.98 23.89 -6.26
N LYS A 151 5.17 24.46 -6.36
CA LYS A 151 5.78 24.91 -7.62
C LYS A 151 7.14 24.27 -7.81
N ALA A 152 7.36 23.67 -8.99
CA ALA A 152 8.66 23.16 -9.38
C ALA A 152 9.62 24.32 -9.65
N ARG A 153 10.91 24.09 -9.41
CA ARG A 153 12.00 24.94 -9.88
C ARG A 153 12.81 24.07 -10.84
N LEU A 154 12.93 24.52 -12.08
CA LEU A 154 13.62 23.80 -13.15
C LEU A 154 14.55 24.77 -13.86
N GLU A 155 15.73 24.27 -14.22
CA GLU A 155 16.65 24.95 -15.12
C GLU A 155 16.10 24.90 -16.55
N THR A 156 16.38 25.94 -17.33
CA THR A 156 15.99 26.02 -18.74
C THR A 156 17.26 25.94 -19.56
N PHE A 157 17.24 25.05 -20.55
CA PHE A 157 18.36 24.84 -21.47
C PHE A 157 17.90 25.21 -22.88
N ASN A 158 18.78 25.87 -23.62
CA ASN A 158 18.58 26.25 -25.01
C ASN A 158 19.73 25.65 -25.83
N VAL A 159 19.42 25.24 -27.06
CA VAL A 159 20.43 24.90 -28.05
C VAL A 159 21.06 26.20 -28.55
N GLU A 160 22.38 26.23 -28.57
CA GLU A 160 23.16 27.33 -29.13
C GLU A 160 23.75 26.85 -30.47
N ASP A 161 25.07 26.64 -30.55
CA ASP A 161 25.76 26.28 -31.79
C ASP A 161 25.88 24.76 -32.03
N GLU A 162 25.24 23.92 -31.21
CA GLU A 162 25.34 22.46 -31.31
C GLU A 162 24.60 21.89 -32.52
N THR A 163 25.25 20.93 -33.19
CA THR A 163 24.63 20.21 -34.30
C THR A 163 23.79 19.03 -33.82
N THR A 164 22.77 18.66 -34.59
CA THR A 164 21.99 17.43 -34.38
C THR A 164 22.89 16.19 -34.24
N SER A 165 24.00 16.10 -34.98
CA SER A 165 24.89 14.93 -34.90
C SER A 165 25.62 14.84 -33.57
N GLU A 166 25.96 15.97 -32.95
CA GLU A 166 26.59 16.03 -31.63
C GLU A 166 25.60 15.66 -30.54
N LEU A 167 24.39 16.23 -30.57
CA LEU A 167 23.33 15.97 -29.58
C LEU A 167 22.79 14.52 -29.65
N LEU A 168 22.83 13.88 -30.82
CA LEU A 168 22.49 12.45 -30.92
C LEU A 168 23.57 11.52 -30.37
N ALA A 169 24.81 11.99 -30.24
CA ALA A 169 25.92 11.18 -29.76
C ALA A 169 26.09 11.25 -28.24
N GLN A 170 25.78 12.39 -27.63
CA GLN A 170 25.88 12.61 -26.18
C GLN A 170 24.89 13.68 -25.70
N PRO A 171 24.42 13.59 -24.45
CA PRO A 171 23.58 14.62 -23.86
C PRO A 171 24.37 15.93 -23.72
N GLN A 172 23.70 17.06 -23.97
CA GLN A 172 24.28 18.40 -23.86
C GLN A 172 24.44 18.81 -22.40
N HIS A 173 23.38 18.62 -21.60
CA HIS A 173 23.35 19.00 -20.20
C HIS A 173 23.20 17.77 -19.32
N THR A 174 24.11 17.62 -18.36
CA THR A 174 24.04 16.58 -17.33
C THR A 174 24.36 17.20 -15.99
N ASN A 175 23.40 17.17 -15.08
CA ASN A 175 23.55 17.71 -13.74
C ASN A 175 24.08 16.62 -12.79
N TYR A 176 25.40 16.61 -12.59
CA TYR A 176 26.08 15.63 -11.73
C TYR A 176 25.67 15.70 -10.24
N GLU A 177 25.11 16.82 -9.78
CA GLU A 177 24.62 16.94 -8.40
C GLU A 177 23.44 16.00 -8.13
N ALA A 178 22.56 15.79 -9.11
CA ALA A 178 21.46 14.84 -9.00
C ALA A 178 21.97 13.43 -8.67
N TYR A 179 23.04 12.99 -9.32
CA TYR A 179 23.64 11.67 -9.10
C TYR A 179 24.38 11.56 -7.76
N CYS A 180 24.91 12.67 -7.22
CA CYS A 180 25.42 12.72 -5.85
C CYS A 180 24.32 12.54 -4.79
N ILE A 181 23.09 12.96 -5.08
CA ILE A 181 21.92 12.71 -4.23
C ILE A 181 21.46 11.25 -4.41
N LEU A 182 21.31 10.78 -5.64
CA LEU A 182 20.79 9.45 -5.95
C LEU A 182 21.67 8.29 -5.45
N LYS A 183 23.00 8.47 -5.40
CA LYS A 183 23.89 7.43 -4.86
C LYS A 183 23.70 7.17 -3.37
N ASN A 184 23.18 8.15 -2.62
CA ASN A 184 22.95 8.05 -1.17
C ASN A 184 21.48 7.82 -0.82
N ALA A 185 20.59 7.93 -1.80
CA ALA A 185 19.16 7.74 -1.61
C ALA A 185 18.81 6.27 -1.44
N VAL A 186 17.91 5.98 -0.50
CA VAL A 186 17.50 4.61 -0.17
C VAL A 186 16.06 4.30 -0.57
N TYR A 187 15.30 5.27 -1.09
CA TYR A 187 13.92 5.10 -1.55
C TYR A 187 13.71 5.88 -2.85
N PRO A 188 13.06 5.31 -3.89
CA PRO A 188 12.40 3.99 -3.93
C PRO A 188 13.36 2.79 -3.95
N PHE A 189 12.81 1.57 -3.98
CA PHE A 189 13.60 0.32 -3.90
C PHE A 189 14.57 0.09 -5.07
N THR A 190 14.51 0.91 -6.12
CA THR A 190 15.46 0.92 -7.23
C THR A 190 16.71 1.76 -6.95
N LEU A 191 16.74 2.52 -5.86
CA LEU A 191 17.89 3.30 -5.40
C LEU A 191 18.66 2.55 -4.30
N PRO A 192 19.97 2.79 -4.13
CA PRO A 192 20.78 3.88 -4.73
C PRO A 192 21.17 3.67 -6.19
N TYR A 193 21.43 4.76 -6.91
CA TYR A 193 21.94 4.72 -8.29
C TYR A 193 23.26 5.47 -8.42
N HIS A 194 24.28 4.79 -8.98
CA HIS A 194 25.63 5.31 -9.11
C HIS A 194 26.04 5.42 -10.59
N GLN A 195 25.71 6.55 -11.23
CA GLN A 195 25.91 6.77 -12.67
C GLN A 195 27.33 6.46 -13.17
N PRO A 196 28.43 6.88 -12.48
CA PRO A 196 29.77 6.55 -12.97
C PRO A 196 30.10 5.05 -12.99
N ILE A 197 29.56 4.29 -12.03
CA ILE A 197 29.78 2.84 -11.97
C ILE A 197 28.98 2.16 -13.08
N ASP A 198 27.74 2.59 -13.31
CA ASP A 198 26.90 2.05 -14.37
C ASP A 198 27.51 2.31 -15.75
N ALA A 199 27.94 3.55 -16.01
CA ALA A 199 28.68 3.89 -17.23
C ALA A 199 29.94 3.03 -17.39
N THR A 200 30.72 2.86 -16.31
CA THR A 200 31.92 1.99 -16.33
C THR A 200 31.56 0.55 -16.70
N ARG A 201 30.49 0.00 -16.14
CA ARG A 201 30.03 -1.36 -16.44
C ARG A 201 29.62 -1.49 -17.92
N ILE A 202 28.90 -0.52 -18.45
CA ILE A 202 28.46 -0.49 -19.86
C ILE A 202 29.68 -0.44 -20.79
N PHE A 203 30.63 0.47 -20.56
CA PHE A 203 31.82 0.60 -21.40
C PHE A 203 32.71 -0.64 -21.34
N LEU A 204 32.95 -1.20 -20.15
CA LEU A 204 33.76 -2.42 -20.00
C LEU A 204 33.10 -3.61 -20.69
N LYS A 205 31.78 -3.74 -20.58
CA LYS A 205 31.01 -4.77 -21.29
C LYS A 205 31.16 -4.64 -22.81
N TYR A 206 31.13 -3.41 -23.34
CA TYR A 206 31.39 -3.16 -24.76
C TYR A 206 32.82 -3.56 -25.18
N LEU A 207 33.81 -3.33 -24.30
CA LEU A 207 35.21 -3.73 -24.50
C LEU A 207 35.47 -5.23 -24.30
N GLY A 208 34.46 -6.03 -23.93
CA GLY A 208 34.58 -7.47 -23.74
C GLY A 208 35.17 -7.89 -22.39
N THR A 209 35.11 -7.02 -21.38
CA THR A 209 35.53 -7.32 -20.00
C THR A 209 34.45 -6.86 -19.00
N SER A 210 34.70 -6.99 -17.70
CA SER A 210 33.82 -6.48 -16.66
C SER A 210 34.59 -5.76 -15.56
N ARG A 211 33.90 -4.89 -14.83
CA ARG A 211 34.49 -4.22 -13.66
C ARG A 211 34.89 -5.25 -12.58
N TYR A 212 34.14 -6.34 -12.45
CA TYR A 212 34.47 -7.49 -11.61
C TYR A 212 35.86 -8.06 -11.95
N GLU A 213 36.12 -8.38 -13.23
CA GLU A 213 37.40 -8.94 -13.67
C GLU A 213 38.58 -8.00 -13.38
N LEU A 214 38.37 -6.68 -13.57
CA LEU A 214 39.39 -5.69 -13.24
C LEU A 214 39.67 -5.64 -11.74
N LEU A 215 38.62 -5.63 -10.89
CA LEU A 215 38.78 -5.64 -9.43
C LEU A 215 39.47 -6.92 -8.96
N ASP A 216 39.14 -8.07 -9.56
CA ASP A 216 39.71 -9.36 -9.21
C ASP A 216 41.18 -9.50 -9.64
N THR A 217 41.53 -8.99 -10.82
CA THR A 217 42.89 -9.07 -11.37
C THR A 217 43.84 -8.08 -10.69
N PHE A 218 43.39 -6.84 -10.45
CA PHE A 218 44.22 -5.75 -9.95
C PHE A 218 44.06 -5.51 -8.44
N ARG A 219 43.82 -6.58 -7.67
CA ARG A 219 43.74 -6.52 -6.20
C ARG A 219 45.04 -5.98 -5.60
N THR A 220 44.93 -5.07 -4.63
CA THR A 220 46.09 -4.62 -3.85
C THR A 220 46.48 -5.71 -2.85
N ALA A 221 47.78 -6.01 -2.75
CA ALA A 221 48.27 -7.10 -1.89
C ALA A 221 48.11 -6.80 -0.39
N SER A 222 48.16 -5.52 -0.01
CA SER A 222 48.04 -5.08 1.38
C SER A 222 47.57 -3.64 1.45
N GLU A 223 46.88 -3.31 2.53
CA GLU A 223 46.64 -1.93 2.93
C GLU A 223 47.82 -1.40 3.77
N ILE A 224 48.21 -0.13 3.54
CA ILE A 224 49.30 0.52 4.27
C ILE A 224 48.71 1.66 5.10
N CYS A 225 48.58 1.47 6.41
CA CYS A 225 48.23 2.54 7.34
C CYS A 225 49.50 3.26 7.81
N THR A 226 49.89 4.35 7.15
CA THR A 226 51.11 5.10 7.52
C THR A 226 51.00 5.89 8.83
N ASN A 227 49.77 6.11 9.31
CA ASN A 227 49.48 7.07 10.36
C ASN A 227 49.19 6.45 11.73
N VAL A 228 49.26 5.11 11.85
CA VAL A 228 48.90 4.39 13.09
C VAL A 228 50.05 3.45 13.47
N VAL A 229 50.47 3.49 14.73
CA VAL A 229 51.43 2.53 15.29
C VAL A 229 50.69 1.22 15.54
N LEU A 230 50.99 0.20 14.74
CA LEU A 230 50.38 -1.13 14.81
C LEU A 230 51.36 -2.13 15.43
N THR A 231 50.84 -3.02 16.28
CA THR A 231 51.57 -4.20 16.72
C THR A 231 51.69 -5.21 15.57
N PRO A 232 52.68 -6.13 15.58
CA PRO A 232 52.79 -7.16 14.54
C PRO A 232 51.54 -8.03 14.41
N ALA A 233 50.83 -8.29 15.53
CA ALA A 233 49.59 -9.05 15.53
C ALA A 233 48.45 -8.28 14.85
N GLU A 234 48.29 -6.99 15.16
CA GLU A 234 47.29 -6.13 14.50
C GLU A 234 47.60 -5.97 13.01
N GLN A 235 48.88 -5.94 12.63
CA GLN A 235 49.27 -5.86 11.22
C GLN A 235 48.89 -7.12 10.45
N GLN A 236 49.04 -8.31 11.04
CA GLN A 236 48.59 -9.56 10.43
C GLN A 236 47.05 -9.61 10.33
N GLU A 237 46.35 -9.21 11.39
CA GLU A 237 44.88 -9.16 11.39
C GLU A 237 44.36 -8.19 10.33
N LEU A 238 45.03 -7.04 10.13
CA LEU A 238 44.69 -6.08 9.08
C LEU A 238 44.87 -6.67 7.66
N GLN A 239 45.88 -7.50 7.44
CA GLN A 239 46.07 -8.18 6.15
C GLN A 239 44.93 -9.16 5.86
N ASP A 240 44.49 -9.92 6.88
CA ASP A 240 43.37 -10.84 6.74
C ASP A 240 42.05 -10.09 6.48
N LEU A 241 41.83 -8.95 7.16
CA LEU A 241 40.69 -8.07 6.93
C LEU A 241 40.72 -7.47 5.52
N HIS A 242 41.89 -7.01 5.06
CA HIS A 242 42.06 -6.46 3.71
C HIS A 242 41.68 -7.49 2.63
N LYS A 243 42.12 -8.75 2.80
CA LYS A 243 41.73 -9.83 1.89
C LYS A 243 40.21 -10.01 1.85
N LYS A 244 39.56 -10.06 3.02
CA LYS A 244 38.09 -10.18 3.11
C LYS A 244 37.37 -9.01 2.46
N THR A 245 37.88 -7.79 2.63
CA THR A 245 37.29 -6.59 2.00
C THR A 245 37.41 -6.65 0.48
N CYS A 246 38.56 -7.09 -0.06
CA CYS A 246 38.69 -7.34 -1.49
C CYS A 246 37.70 -8.40 -1.97
N ASP A 247 37.56 -9.52 -1.25
CA ASP A 247 36.59 -10.57 -1.59
C ASP A 247 35.16 -10.02 -1.61
N ARG A 248 34.74 -9.30 -0.55
CA ARG A 248 33.42 -8.63 -0.49
C ARG A 248 33.18 -7.69 -1.65
N ALA A 249 34.16 -6.86 -2.00
CA ALA A 249 34.03 -5.88 -3.08
C ALA A 249 33.92 -6.57 -4.46
N VAL A 250 34.72 -7.62 -4.69
CA VAL A 250 34.72 -8.40 -5.93
C VAL A 250 33.40 -9.19 -6.07
N ASP A 251 32.98 -9.90 -5.03
CA ASP A 251 31.73 -10.67 -5.03
C ASP A 251 30.50 -9.76 -5.20
N SER A 252 30.52 -8.58 -4.57
CA SER A 252 29.46 -7.59 -4.73
C SER A 252 29.41 -7.06 -6.16
N GLU A 253 30.56 -6.74 -6.77
CA GLU A 253 30.61 -6.27 -8.15
C GLU A 253 30.16 -7.36 -9.14
N PHE A 254 30.47 -8.63 -8.88
CA PHE A 254 29.96 -9.77 -9.67
C PHE A 254 28.43 -9.81 -9.69
N LEU A 255 27.79 -9.53 -8.54
CA LEU A 255 26.34 -9.40 -8.41
C LEU A 255 25.79 -8.02 -8.83
N GLY A 256 26.65 -7.12 -9.33
CA GLY A 256 26.29 -5.77 -9.73
C GLY A 256 25.93 -4.83 -8.56
N LEU A 257 26.25 -5.20 -7.32
CA LEU A 257 25.95 -4.44 -6.11
C LEU A 257 27.01 -3.36 -5.85
N THR A 258 26.58 -2.12 -5.61
CA THR A 258 27.47 -1.08 -5.08
C THR A 258 27.69 -1.27 -3.57
N GLN A 259 28.63 -0.52 -2.98
CA GLN A 259 28.85 -0.56 -1.53
C GLN A 259 27.59 -0.14 -0.76
N GLU A 260 26.86 0.87 -1.25
CA GLU A 260 25.64 1.36 -0.63
C GLU A 260 24.54 0.28 -0.67
N GLU A 261 24.37 -0.41 -1.81
CA GLU A 261 23.44 -1.55 -1.88
C GLU A 261 23.86 -2.69 -0.96
N TYR A 262 25.16 -2.99 -0.88
CA TYR A 262 25.71 -3.99 0.04
C TYR A 262 25.40 -3.64 1.50
N ILE A 263 25.57 -2.37 1.90
CA ILE A 263 25.23 -1.88 3.24
C ILE A 263 23.74 -2.04 3.53
N ILE A 264 22.86 -1.72 2.57
CA ILE A 264 21.41 -1.88 2.73
C ILE A 264 21.05 -3.36 2.94
N LEU A 265 21.66 -4.26 2.18
CA LEU A 265 21.34 -5.69 2.21
C LEU A 265 21.95 -6.42 3.39
N THR A 266 23.15 -6.04 3.83
CA THR A 266 23.92 -6.79 4.84
C THR A 266 24.01 -6.09 6.20
N LYS A 267 23.78 -4.77 6.23
CA LYS A 267 24.08 -3.88 7.37
C LYS A 267 25.58 -3.83 7.74
N GLU A 268 26.44 -4.22 6.81
CA GLU A 268 27.89 -4.11 6.91
C GLU A 268 28.46 -3.37 5.69
N ALA A 269 29.61 -2.72 5.85
CA ALA A 269 30.39 -2.23 4.72
C ALA A 269 31.37 -3.31 4.23
N PHE A 270 32.07 -3.03 3.12
CA PHE A 270 33.16 -3.92 2.68
C PHE A 270 34.26 -4.02 3.75
N TRP A 271 34.53 -2.92 4.46
CA TRP A 271 35.35 -2.94 5.67
C TRP A 271 34.50 -3.30 6.88
N GLU A 272 34.84 -4.40 7.53
CA GLU A 272 34.20 -4.87 8.76
C GLU A 272 34.47 -3.93 9.93
N LYS A 273 33.61 -3.94 10.96
CA LYS A 273 33.79 -3.15 12.20
C LYS A 273 35.19 -3.25 12.80
N ARG A 274 35.79 -4.45 12.78
CA ARG A 274 37.10 -4.72 13.36
C ARG A 274 38.22 -3.90 12.73
N TYR A 275 38.13 -3.59 11.43
CA TYR A 275 39.07 -2.70 10.75
C TYR A 275 39.11 -1.32 11.41
N PHE A 276 37.93 -0.74 11.67
CA PHE A 276 37.81 0.55 12.34
C PHE A 276 38.30 0.50 13.78
N ASP A 277 38.08 -0.63 14.48
CA ASP A 277 38.57 -0.78 15.84
C ASP A 277 40.10 -0.72 15.94
N ILE A 278 40.79 -1.36 14.98
CA ILE A 278 42.25 -1.38 14.91
C ILE A 278 42.80 -0.03 14.47
N THR A 279 42.24 0.55 13.41
CA THR A 279 42.74 1.80 12.80
C THR A 279 42.47 3.03 13.66
N LEU A 280 41.30 3.10 14.31
CA LEU A 280 40.92 4.21 15.19
C LEU A 280 41.29 3.97 16.66
N LYS A 281 41.83 2.79 16.99
CA LYS A 281 42.19 2.39 18.36
C LYS A 281 41.03 2.55 19.36
N LYS A 282 39.82 2.27 18.90
CA LYS A 282 38.57 2.41 19.66
C LYS A 282 37.66 1.25 19.33
N THR A 283 37.16 0.53 20.34
CA THR A 283 36.13 -0.49 20.13
C THR A 283 34.78 0.15 19.86
N HIS A 284 34.20 -0.10 18.69
CA HIS A 284 32.87 0.39 18.33
C HIS A 284 31.78 -0.60 18.75
N THR A 285 30.62 -0.07 19.13
CA THR A 285 29.41 -0.89 19.25
C THR A 285 28.83 -1.17 17.87
N GLU A 286 27.94 -2.17 17.77
CA GLU A 286 27.29 -2.51 16.49
C GLU A 286 26.45 -1.34 15.95
N GLN A 287 25.70 -0.67 16.83
CA GLN A 287 24.89 0.49 16.46
C GLN A 287 25.74 1.66 16.00
N GLU A 288 26.87 1.91 16.67
CA GLU A 288 27.81 2.97 16.29
C GLU A 288 28.44 2.69 14.93
N TYR A 289 28.85 1.44 14.68
CA TYR A 289 29.37 1.02 13.38
C TYR A 289 28.33 1.21 12.27
N GLN A 290 27.12 0.70 12.46
CA GLN A 290 26.02 0.82 11.49
C GLN A 290 25.66 2.27 11.20
N HIS A 291 25.67 3.13 12.22
CA HIS A 291 25.48 4.57 12.06
C HIS A 291 26.60 5.19 11.20
N ASN A 292 27.87 4.86 11.48
CA ASN A 292 29.03 5.42 10.79
C ASN A 292 29.11 5.00 9.31
N ILE A 293 28.68 3.78 8.97
CA ILE A 293 28.63 3.31 7.58
C ILE A 293 27.36 3.78 6.84
N GLY A 294 26.43 4.47 7.52
CA GLY A 294 25.25 5.06 6.90
C GLY A 294 24.04 4.15 6.76
N VAL A 295 23.91 3.09 7.57
CA VAL A 295 22.66 2.31 7.68
C VAL A 295 21.51 3.24 8.09
N LYS A 296 20.39 3.15 7.37
CA LYS A 296 19.20 3.99 7.61
C LYS A 296 18.19 3.25 8.49
N HIS A 297 17.24 4.00 9.03
CA HIS A 297 16.14 3.38 9.77
C HIS A 297 15.19 2.67 8.79
N VAL A 298 14.45 1.66 9.27
CA VAL A 298 13.57 0.85 8.41
C VAL A 298 12.53 1.71 7.67
N HIS A 299 11.97 2.72 8.34
CA HIS A 299 11.00 3.62 7.75
C HIS A 299 11.55 4.45 6.58
N ASP A 300 12.85 4.77 6.56
CA ASP A 300 13.51 5.48 5.47
C ASP A 300 13.49 4.64 4.18
N TYR A 301 13.72 3.33 4.28
CA TYR A 301 13.71 2.41 3.13
C TYR A 301 12.35 2.34 2.44
N TYR A 302 11.26 2.60 3.18
CA TYR A 302 9.89 2.65 2.67
C TYR A 302 9.42 4.09 2.33
N GLY A 303 10.28 5.11 2.50
CA GLY A 303 9.96 6.50 2.19
C GLY A 303 9.00 7.16 3.19
N TYR A 304 9.05 6.75 4.46
CA TYR A 304 8.34 7.40 5.57
C TYR A 304 9.27 8.37 6.30
N LYS A 305 8.69 9.40 6.94
CA LYS A 305 9.47 10.34 7.76
C LYS A 305 9.75 9.82 9.16
N THR A 306 8.87 8.98 9.68
CA THR A 306 8.99 8.43 11.03
C THR A 306 8.50 6.99 11.07
N GLU A 307 8.98 6.23 12.06
CA GLU A 307 8.51 4.88 12.33
C GLU A 307 7.02 4.84 12.72
N ALA A 308 6.54 5.85 13.46
CA ALA A 308 5.14 5.94 13.86
C ALA A 308 4.21 6.07 12.64
N GLU A 309 4.59 6.85 11.62
CA GLU A 309 3.82 6.93 10.37
C GLU A 309 3.82 5.60 9.60
N MET A 310 4.94 4.87 9.61
CA MET A 310 5.05 3.56 8.96
C MET A 310 4.19 2.51 9.65
N LEU A 311 4.06 2.55 10.97
CA LEU A 311 3.30 1.58 11.76
C LEU A 311 1.86 2.01 12.06
N ASP A 312 1.40 3.14 11.51
CA ASP A 312 0.05 3.66 11.73
C ASP A 312 -1.02 2.66 11.24
N LEU A 313 -1.99 2.36 12.10
CA LEU A 313 -3.08 1.43 11.81
C LEU A 313 -4.41 2.15 11.50
N ASN A 314 -4.46 3.48 11.60
CA ASN A 314 -5.69 4.26 11.46
C ASN A 314 -6.38 3.99 10.11
N GLU A 315 -7.67 3.68 10.13
CA GLU A 315 -8.44 3.32 8.94
C GLU A 315 -9.18 4.50 8.28
N ASP A 316 -9.11 5.70 8.85
CA ASP A 316 -9.93 6.84 8.42
C ASP A 316 -9.84 7.07 6.92
N ALA A 317 -10.98 6.99 6.23
CA ALA A 317 -11.05 7.02 4.77
C ALA A 317 -10.52 8.33 4.14
N ILE A 318 -10.52 9.43 4.91
CA ILE A 318 -10.14 10.76 4.46
C ILE A 318 -8.63 11.02 4.62
N ASN A 319 -8.02 10.56 5.72
CA ASN A 319 -6.62 10.91 6.10
C ASN A 319 -5.82 9.77 6.79
N GLY A 320 -6.43 8.63 7.10
CA GLY A 320 -5.93 7.66 8.09
C GLY A 320 -5.04 6.54 7.55
N GLN A 321 -5.18 6.15 6.29
CA GLN A 321 -4.50 4.96 5.76
C GLN A 321 -3.04 5.20 5.37
N LYS A 322 -2.23 5.67 6.32
CA LYS A 322 -0.84 6.07 6.11
C LYS A 322 0.15 4.93 6.31
N GLY A 323 -0.12 3.98 7.20
CA GLY A 323 0.84 2.93 7.56
C GLY A 323 1.16 1.94 6.43
N LEU A 324 2.28 1.24 6.60
CA LEU A 324 2.80 0.31 5.60
C LEU A 324 1.91 -0.94 5.44
N THR A 325 1.13 -1.30 6.47
CA THR A 325 0.28 -2.51 6.46
C THR A 325 -0.87 -2.42 5.45
N PHE A 326 -1.22 -1.22 4.98
CA PHE A 326 -2.25 -1.00 3.96
C PHE A 326 -1.74 -1.43 2.58
N VAL A 327 -2.15 -2.62 2.12
CA VAL A 327 -1.53 -3.28 0.96
C VAL A 327 -1.66 -2.45 -0.32
N LYS A 328 -2.88 -2.11 -0.73
CA LYS A 328 -3.13 -1.40 -1.99
C LYS A 328 -2.64 0.05 -1.96
N LYS A 329 -2.88 0.78 -0.87
CA LYS A 329 -2.58 2.22 -0.79
C LYS A 329 -1.12 2.53 -0.47
N GLN A 330 -0.44 1.68 0.29
CA GLN A 330 0.89 1.99 0.83
C GLN A 330 1.92 0.94 0.45
N PHE A 331 1.70 -0.34 0.79
CA PHE A 331 2.71 -1.37 0.59
C PHE A 331 3.11 -1.57 -0.88
N LEU A 332 2.14 -1.83 -1.76
CA LEU A 332 2.43 -2.12 -3.18
C LEU A 332 3.04 -0.91 -3.90
N PRO A 333 2.52 0.34 -3.78
CA PRO A 333 3.13 1.50 -4.44
C PRO A 333 4.55 1.82 -3.93
N ARG A 334 4.83 1.61 -2.64
CA ARG A 334 6.15 1.92 -2.04
C ARG A 334 7.21 0.88 -2.37
N THR A 335 6.83 -0.40 -2.41
CA THR A 335 7.74 -1.49 -2.76
C THR A 335 7.88 -1.65 -4.28
N GLY A 336 6.84 -1.31 -5.04
CA GLY A 336 6.75 -1.48 -6.49
C GLY A 336 6.58 -2.93 -6.94
N ILE A 337 6.20 -3.85 -6.06
CA ILE A 337 5.94 -5.26 -6.43
C ILE A 337 4.47 -5.44 -6.82
N GLN A 338 4.17 -6.49 -7.59
CA GLN A 338 2.78 -6.84 -7.90
C GLN A 338 2.12 -7.57 -6.71
N TYR A 339 0.79 -7.57 -6.69
CA TYR A 339 0.04 -8.31 -5.66
C TYR A 339 0.34 -9.82 -5.70
N ILE A 340 0.56 -10.37 -6.90
CA ILE A 340 0.90 -11.80 -7.08
C ILE A 340 2.25 -12.11 -6.43
N ASP A 341 3.24 -11.24 -6.65
CA ASP A 341 4.57 -11.35 -6.03
C ASP A 341 4.46 -11.27 -4.51
N LEU A 342 3.58 -10.42 -3.97
CA LEU A 342 3.33 -10.34 -2.53
C LEU A 342 2.76 -11.66 -1.98
N VAL A 343 1.81 -12.27 -2.69
CA VAL A 343 1.25 -13.56 -2.28
C VAL A 343 2.32 -14.65 -2.27
N GLU A 344 3.24 -14.65 -3.23
CA GLU A 344 4.37 -15.59 -3.28
C GLU A 344 5.40 -15.28 -2.19
N LEU A 345 5.74 -14.02 -1.99
CA LEU A 345 6.67 -13.54 -0.97
C LEU A 345 6.26 -13.98 0.44
N LEU A 346 4.96 -13.93 0.77
CA LEU A 346 4.46 -14.36 2.07
C LEU A 346 4.49 -15.89 2.27
N LYS A 347 4.76 -16.68 1.23
CA LYS A 347 4.96 -18.13 1.35
C LYS A 347 6.42 -18.51 1.59
N THR A 348 7.34 -17.54 1.49
CA THR A 348 8.77 -17.77 1.70
C THR A 348 9.09 -18.05 3.16
N GLN A 349 10.08 -18.91 3.41
CA GLN A 349 10.54 -19.21 4.76
C GLN A 349 11.38 -18.07 5.35
N PHE A 350 12.08 -17.29 4.53
CA PHE A 350 12.86 -16.16 5.01
C PHE A 350 11.98 -15.07 5.63
N ILE A 351 10.86 -14.73 4.96
CA ILE A 351 9.88 -13.77 5.50
C ILE A 351 9.04 -14.41 6.59
N ASN A 352 8.55 -15.63 6.35
CA ASN A 352 7.74 -16.40 7.29
C ASN A 352 8.46 -17.69 7.73
N PRO A 353 9.37 -17.65 8.74
CA PRO A 353 10.13 -18.82 9.19
C PRO A 353 9.28 -19.99 9.69
N ASN A 354 8.05 -19.70 10.10
CA ASN A 354 7.09 -20.69 10.59
C ASN A 354 6.21 -21.28 9.46
N TYR A 355 6.45 -20.90 8.20
CA TYR A 355 5.64 -21.37 7.08
C TYR A 355 5.84 -22.89 6.93
N PRO A 356 4.76 -23.70 7.05
CA PRO A 356 4.90 -25.15 7.06
C PRO A 356 5.27 -25.69 5.67
N GLN A 357 5.88 -26.87 5.64
CA GLN A 357 6.23 -27.58 4.41
C GLN A 357 5.72 -29.03 4.43
N GLY A 358 5.68 -29.66 3.26
CA GLY A 358 5.29 -31.05 3.09
C GLY A 358 3.93 -31.36 3.69
N LYS A 359 3.85 -32.43 4.50
CA LYS A 359 2.59 -32.88 5.12
C LYS A 359 1.94 -31.80 6.00
N ALA A 360 2.72 -30.97 6.69
CA ALA A 360 2.18 -29.92 7.55
C ALA A 360 1.52 -28.79 6.75
N LEU A 361 2.02 -28.49 5.55
CA LEU A 361 1.41 -27.53 4.63
C LEU A 361 0.09 -28.07 4.09
N THR A 362 0.07 -29.34 3.65
CA THR A 362 -1.16 -30.00 3.19
C THR A 362 -2.25 -30.00 4.27
N ILE A 363 -1.86 -30.19 5.54
CA ILE A 363 -2.80 -30.06 6.67
C ILE A 363 -3.27 -28.62 6.82
N LEU A 364 -2.37 -27.62 6.81
CA LEU A 364 -2.75 -26.21 6.90
C LEU A 364 -3.74 -25.81 5.79
N GLU A 365 -3.46 -26.17 4.53
CA GLU A 365 -4.30 -25.87 3.37
C GLU A 365 -5.65 -26.60 3.41
N SER A 366 -5.73 -27.72 4.13
CA SER A 366 -6.98 -28.44 4.36
C SER A 366 -7.88 -27.75 5.40
N ILE A 367 -7.31 -26.93 6.30
CA ILE A 367 -8.06 -26.22 7.33
C ILE A 367 -8.84 -25.08 6.71
N ARG A 368 -10.16 -25.19 6.79
CA ARG A 368 -11.13 -24.22 6.23
C ARG A 368 -11.74 -23.31 7.29
N PHE A 369 -11.18 -23.32 8.49
CA PHE A 369 -11.59 -22.46 9.59
C PHE A 369 -10.59 -21.34 9.78
N SER A 370 -11.06 -20.13 10.08
CA SER A 370 -10.16 -19.02 10.35
C SER A 370 -9.35 -19.30 11.61
N TYR A 371 -8.06 -18.96 11.56
CA TYR A 371 -7.17 -19.14 12.70
C TYR A 371 -7.69 -18.39 13.94
N ARG A 372 -8.19 -17.17 13.74
CA ARG A 372 -8.91 -16.35 14.73
C ARG A 372 -9.95 -17.11 15.53
N PHE A 373 -10.82 -17.81 14.81
CA PHE A 373 -11.88 -18.59 15.43
C PHE A 373 -11.28 -19.72 16.26
N LEU A 374 -10.32 -20.46 15.71
CA LEU A 374 -9.66 -21.55 16.42
C LEU A 374 -8.92 -21.07 17.67
N GLN A 375 -8.36 -19.85 17.67
CA GLN A 375 -7.75 -19.25 18.86
C GLN A 375 -8.75 -19.07 20.01
N THR A 376 -10.03 -18.81 19.73
CA THR A 376 -11.08 -18.69 20.78
C THR A 376 -11.33 -20.00 21.52
N LEU A 377 -10.96 -21.13 20.92
CA LEU A 377 -11.11 -22.46 21.51
C LEU A 377 -9.90 -22.84 22.38
N VAL A 378 -8.80 -22.09 22.31
CA VAL A 378 -7.59 -22.35 23.11
C VAL A 378 -7.84 -21.98 24.58
N ASP A 379 -7.51 -22.89 25.50
CA ASP A 379 -7.54 -22.57 26.92
C ASP A 379 -6.27 -21.82 27.33
N THR A 380 -6.40 -20.49 27.46
CA THR A 380 -5.29 -19.60 27.83
C THR A 380 -4.87 -19.71 29.29
N LYS A 381 -5.62 -20.43 30.14
CA LYS A 381 -5.32 -20.56 31.57
C LYS A 381 -4.39 -21.72 31.89
N SER A 382 -4.19 -22.65 30.95
CA SER A 382 -3.36 -23.84 31.15
C SER A 382 -2.13 -23.80 30.25
N ASN A 383 -0.98 -24.18 30.81
CA ASN A 383 0.27 -24.33 30.07
C ASN A 383 0.52 -25.76 29.57
N ASP A 384 -0.30 -26.73 29.96
CA ASP A 384 -0.21 -28.10 29.42
C ASP A 384 -0.80 -28.13 28.00
N PRO A 385 -0.01 -28.44 26.95
CA PRO A 385 -0.51 -28.49 25.57
C PRO A 385 -1.75 -29.37 25.39
N LYS A 386 -1.85 -30.46 26.16
CA LYS A 386 -3.00 -31.39 26.05
C LYS A 386 -4.29 -30.73 26.49
N VAL A 387 -4.26 -29.94 27.56
CA VAL A 387 -5.42 -29.22 28.08
C VAL A 387 -5.67 -27.96 27.26
N LYS A 388 -4.60 -27.23 26.93
CA LYS A 388 -4.62 -25.97 26.17
C LYS A 388 -5.29 -26.13 24.81
N PHE A 389 -4.98 -27.19 24.08
CA PHE A 389 -5.49 -27.43 22.73
C PHE A 389 -6.62 -28.47 22.65
N ALA A 390 -7.09 -29.02 23.78
CA ALA A 390 -8.10 -30.08 23.79
C ALA A 390 -9.32 -29.75 22.93
N LYS A 391 -9.88 -28.55 23.13
CA LYS A 391 -11.07 -28.08 22.41
C LYS A 391 -10.80 -27.80 20.93
N VAL A 392 -9.60 -27.35 20.59
CA VAL A 392 -9.19 -27.12 19.18
C VAL A 392 -9.11 -28.45 18.45
N ILE A 393 -8.47 -29.45 19.07
CA ILE A 393 -8.32 -30.79 18.49
C ILE A 393 -9.68 -31.46 18.34
N GLU A 394 -10.50 -31.47 19.40
CA GLU A 394 -11.85 -32.02 19.37
C GLU A 394 -12.70 -31.38 18.26
N PHE A 395 -12.60 -30.05 18.12
CA PHE A 395 -13.29 -29.32 17.07
C PHE A 395 -12.80 -29.73 15.67
N LEU A 396 -11.49 -29.74 15.43
CA LEU A 396 -10.93 -30.08 14.12
C LEU A 396 -11.19 -31.53 13.73
N GLU A 397 -11.09 -32.49 14.65
CA GLU A 397 -11.37 -33.90 14.39
C GLU A 397 -12.84 -34.14 14.03
N THR A 398 -13.75 -33.35 14.60
CA THR A 398 -15.21 -33.51 14.39
C THR A 398 -15.71 -32.70 13.19
N ALA A 399 -15.23 -31.47 13.02
CA ALA A 399 -15.77 -30.52 12.05
C ALA A 399 -15.02 -30.51 10.71
N GLN A 400 -13.70 -30.68 10.69
CA GLN A 400 -12.89 -30.67 9.46
C GLN A 400 -13.35 -31.71 8.42
N PRO A 401 -13.67 -32.97 8.77
CA PRO A 401 -14.10 -33.97 7.80
C PRO A 401 -15.42 -33.63 7.09
N LEU A 402 -16.22 -32.72 7.69
CA LEU A 402 -17.51 -32.29 7.14
C LEU A 402 -17.38 -31.12 6.16
N VAL A 403 -16.22 -30.45 6.08
CA VAL A 403 -16.08 -29.23 5.27
C VAL A 403 -16.10 -29.48 3.74
N PRO A 404 -15.45 -30.53 3.19
CA PRO A 404 -15.57 -30.82 1.76
C PRO A 404 -17.01 -31.05 1.30
N LEU A 405 -17.83 -31.66 2.16
CA LEU A 405 -19.26 -31.85 1.93
C LEU A 405 -19.99 -30.48 1.87
N LEU A 406 -19.67 -29.57 2.80
CA LEU A 406 -20.23 -28.21 2.86
C LEU A 406 -19.87 -27.38 1.62
N HIS A 407 -18.60 -27.40 1.20
CA HIS A 407 -18.11 -26.62 0.06
C HIS A 407 -18.71 -27.08 -1.27
N ALA A 408 -18.83 -28.39 -1.48
CA ALA A 408 -19.46 -28.97 -2.67
C ALA A 408 -20.96 -28.63 -2.79
N MET A 409 -21.64 -28.41 -1.65
CA MET A 409 -23.06 -28.05 -1.61
C MET A 409 -23.32 -26.54 -1.76
N LEU A 410 -22.43 -25.69 -1.24
CA LEU A 410 -22.57 -24.23 -1.33
C LEU A 410 -22.09 -23.68 -2.69
N HIS A 411 -21.14 -24.35 -3.35
CA HIS A 411 -20.59 -23.97 -4.65
C HIS A 411 -20.57 -25.19 -5.60
N PRO A 412 -21.73 -25.60 -6.14
CA PRO A 412 -21.79 -26.75 -7.04
C PRO A 412 -21.09 -26.42 -8.36
N ASP A 413 -19.96 -27.08 -8.63
CA ASP A 413 -19.30 -27.04 -9.94
C ASP A 413 -20.00 -28.06 -10.87
N PRO A 414 -20.69 -27.62 -11.94
CA PRO A 414 -21.38 -28.51 -12.85
C PRO A 414 -20.46 -29.38 -13.71
N CYS A 415 -19.15 -29.09 -13.73
CA CYS A 415 -18.16 -29.74 -14.59
C CYS A 415 -17.22 -30.70 -13.86
N GLN A 416 -17.03 -30.53 -12.53
CA GLN A 416 -16.22 -31.43 -11.70
C GLN A 416 -17.00 -31.90 -10.47
N GLN A 417 -17.44 -33.16 -10.47
CA GLN A 417 -17.88 -33.82 -9.24
C GLN A 417 -16.66 -33.94 -8.31
N GLN A 418 -16.59 -33.09 -7.28
CA GLN A 418 -15.55 -33.16 -6.25
C GLN A 418 -15.60 -34.53 -5.56
N LYS A 419 -14.65 -35.41 -5.89
CA LYS A 419 -14.44 -36.66 -5.15
C LYS A 419 -13.84 -36.33 -3.79
N LEU A 420 -14.52 -36.74 -2.72
CA LEU A 420 -13.98 -36.68 -1.37
C LEU A 420 -12.71 -37.54 -1.28
N ASN A 421 -11.58 -36.90 -0.98
CA ASN A 421 -10.38 -37.58 -0.53
C ASN A 421 -10.31 -37.49 1.00
N TRP A 422 -10.75 -38.56 1.67
CA TRP A 422 -10.53 -38.75 3.10
C TRP A 422 -9.09 -39.23 3.33
N CYS A 423 -8.14 -38.31 3.47
CA CYS A 423 -6.74 -38.66 3.72
C CYS A 423 -6.12 -37.96 4.95
N LEU A 424 -6.94 -37.44 5.87
CA LEU A 424 -6.45 -36.87 7.13
C LEU A 424 -6.78 -37.82 8.27
N GLU A 425 -5.76 -38.53 8.78
CA GLU A 425 -5.90 -39.27 10.04
C GLU A 425 -6.02 -38.28 11.20
N THR A 426 -6.92 -38.53 12.16
CA THR A 426 -7.11 -37.67 13.36
C THR A 426 -5.81 -37.45 14.14
N LYS A 427 -4.94 -38.48 14.19
CA LYS A 427 -3.61 -38.39 14.80
C LYS A 427 -2.68 -37.36 14.13
N ASP A 428 -2.81 -37.15 12.83
CA ASP A 428 -2.01 -36.17 12.10
C ASP A 428 -2.45 -34.74 12.43
N LEU A 429 -3.76 -34.50 12.55
CA LEU A 429 -4.32 -33.22 13.00
C LEU A 429 -3.86 -32.89 14.41
N GLN A 430 -3.94 -33.86 15.33
CA GLN A 430 -3.49 -33.66 16.71
C GLN A 430 -2.00 -33.28 16.78
N ARG A 431 -1.13 -34.01 16.07
CA ARG A 431 0.31 -33.70 16.00
C ARG A 431 0.55 -32.33 15.39
N TRP A 432 -0.17 -32.00 14.33
CA TRP A 432 -0.07 -30.71 13.67
C TRP A 432 -0.43 -29.57 14.62
N VAL A 433 -1.53 -29.68 15.38
CA VAL A 433 -1.94 -28.66 16.35
C VAL A 433 -0.84 -28.43 17.39
N TYR A 434 -0.28 -29.50 17.97
CA TYR A 434 0.80 -29.35 18.95
C TYR A 434 2.08 -28.74 18.39
N CYS A 435 2.44 -29.04 17.14
CA CYS A 435 3.70 -28.60 16.56
C CYS A 435 3.64 -27.23 15.88
N TYR A 436 2.49 -26.88 15.30
CA TYR A 436 2.37 -25.75 14.37
C TYR A 436 1.37 -24.69 14.81
N PHE A 437 0.35 -25.00 15.62
CA PHE A 437 -0.77 -24.07 15.86
C PHE A 437 -0.31 -22.69 16.37
N GLU A 438 0.60 -22.62 17.34
CA GLU A 438 1.13 -21.32 17.80
C GLU A 438 2.11 -20.70 16.82
N LYS A 439 2.90 -21.52 16.12
CA LYS A 439 3.90 -21.05 15.16
C LYS A 439 3.25 -20.37 13.96
N ILE A 440 2.15 -20.93 13.46
CA ILE A 440 1.44 -20.37 12.32
C ILE A 440 0.72 -19.06 12.65
N GLY A 441 0.42 -18.80 13.93
CA GLY A 441 -0.14 -17.52 14.37
C GLY A 441 0.79 -16.35 14.05
N LYS A 442 2.10 -16.60 14.04
CA LYS A 442 3.14 -15.61 13.72
C LYS A 442 3.39 -15.44 12.22
N LEU A 443 2.61 -16.09 11.36
CA LEU A 443 2.73 -15.89 9.91
C LEU A 443 2.17 -14.53 9.54
N ILE A 444 2.94 -13.77 8.77
CA ILE A 444 2.46 -12.58 8.09
C ILE A 444 1.54 -13.03 6.96
N VAL A 445 0.29 -12.57 6.98
CA VAL A 445 -0.77 -12.92 6.03
C VAL A 445 -1.45 -11.68 5.49
N LEU A 446 -2.25 -11.88 4.43
CA LEU A 446 -3.15 -10.89 3.87
C LEU A 446 -4.54 -11.09 4.48
N GLU A 447 -4.99 -10.15 5.31
CA GLU A 447 -6.30 -10.21 5.97
C GLU A 447 -7.14 -9.00 5.54
N SER A 448 -8.36 -9.24 5.03
CA SER A 448 -9.31 -8.17 4.66
C SER A 448 -10.20 -7.71 5.82
N GLY A 449 -10.09 -8.38 6.98
CA GLY A 449 -10.98 -8.18 8.13
C GLY A 449 -12.43 -8.65 7.89
N GLU A 450 -12.71 -9.30 6.77
CA GLU A 450 -14.05 -9.76 6.42
C GLU A 450 -14.29 -11.18 6.97
N GLY A 451 -14.98 -11.25 8.11
CA GLY A 451 -15.46 -12.50 8.70
C GLY A 451 -16.83 -12.93 8.13
N PRO A 452 -17.33 -14.12 8.50
CA PRO A 452 -18.72 -14.48 8.26
C PRO A 452 -19.64 -13.38 8.81
N GLN A 453 -20.77 -13.12 8.15
CA GLN A 453 -21.68 -12.03 8.55
C GLN A 453 -23.07 -12.56 8.92
N LEU A 454 -23.69 -11.90 9.90
CA LEU A 454 -25.11 -12.07 10.19
C LEU A 454 -25.93 -11.40 9.07
N PRO A 455 -27.02 -12.04 8.59
CA PRO A 455 -27.92 -11.44 7.59
C PRO A 455 -28.76 -10.28 8.15
N ILE A 456 -28.63 -9.99 9.44
CA ILE A 456 -29.44 -9.04 10.21
C ILE A 456 -28.54 -8.10 11.00
N GLU A 457 -28.89 -6.82 11.00
CA GLU A 457 -28.28 -5.73 11.76
C GLU A 457 -29.39 -4.77 12.20
N GLY A 458 -29.19 -4.02 13.28
CA GLY A 458 -30.20 -3.06 13.76
C GLY A 458 -30.12 -2.74 15.25
N GLN A 459 -31.07 -1.91 15.70
CA GLN A 459 -31.15 -1.43 17.08
C GLN A 459 -31.90 -2.42 17.98
N LEU A 460 -31.31 -2.77 19.12
CA LEU A 460 -31.87 -3.68 20.12
C LEU A 460 -32.61 -2.90 21.22
N PHE A 461 -33.88 -3.24 21.42
CA PHE A 461 -34.74 -2.70 22.47
C PHE A 461 -35.22 -3.79 23.41
N LYS A 462 -35.37 -3.46 24.69
CA LYS A 462 -35.94 -4.33 25.72
C LYS A 462 -37.33 -3.82 26.14
N PRO A 463 -38.38 -4.66 26.14
CA PRO A 463 -39.69 -4.27 26.65
C PRO A 463 -39.65 -4.09 28.18
N GLN A 464 -40.13 -2.97 28.71
CA GLN A 464 -40.34 -2.80 30.14
C GLN A 464 -41.63 -3.52 30.57
N GLN A 465 -41.54 -4.39 31.59
CA GLN A 465 -42.72 -5.01 32.19
C GLN A 465 -43.53 -3.94 32.92
N GLN A 466 -44.77 -3.69 32.48
CA GLN A 466 -45.75 -3.01 33.33
C GLN A 466 -46.27 -4.00 34.38
N GLU A 467 -46.30 -3.58 35.65
CA GLU A 467 -47.10 -4.26 36.68
C GLU A 467 -48.57 -4.31 36.22
N PRO A 468 -49.29 -5.43 36.44
CA PRO A 468 -50.65 -5.58 35.95
C PRO A 468 -51.58 -4.58 36.65
N THR A 469 -52.05 -3.58 35.92
CA THR A 469 -53.15 -2.74 36.39
C THR A 469 -54.46 -3.56 36.39
N PRO A 470 -55.30 -3.47 37.45
CA PRO A 470 -56.53 -4.24 37.50
C PRO A 470 -57.60 -3.59 36.61
N ASN A 471 -58.00 -4.36 35.58
CA ASN A 471 -59.17 -4.22 34.71
C ASN A 471 -59.21 -3.04 33.72
N PRO A 472 -59.12 -3.30 32.39
CA PRO A 472 -59.56 -2.34 31.39
C PRO A 472 -61.07 -2.51 31.08
N PRO A 473 -61.79 -1.43 30.71
CA PRO A 473 -63.17 -1.54 30.24
C PRO A 473 -63.23 -2.23 28.86
N PRO A 474 -64.29 -3.02 28.60
CA PRO A 474 -64.44 -3.71 27.32
C PRO A 474 -64.98 -2.71 26.29
N ASP A 475 -64.10 -2.24 25.38
CA ASP A 475 -64.42 -1.88 23.98
C ASP A 475 -63.32 -1.01 23.35
N VAL A 476 -62.10 -1.55 23.24
CA VAL A 476 -61.10 -0.98 22.33
C VAL A 476 -60.46 -2.12 21.53
N PRO A 477 -60.57 -2.12 20.19
CA PRO A 477 -59.87 -3.08 19.34
C PRO A 477 -58.36 -2.96 19.57
N ARG A 478 -57.70 -4.08 19.89
CA ARG A 478 -56.23 -4.16 20.01
C ARG A 478 -55.60 -4.08 18.63
N LEU A 479 -55.43 -2.87 18.09
CA LEU A 479 -54.53 -2.59 16.99
C LEU A 479 -53.58 -1.46 17.39
N ARG A 480 -52.29 -1.84 17.52
CA ARG A 480 -51.06 -1.06 17.37
C ARG A 480 -51.07 0.37 17.94
N LEU A 481 -50.43 0.53 19.10
CA LEU A 481 -49.72 1.75 19.46
C LEU A 481 -48.33 1.34 19.98
N LEU A 482 -47.29 1.83 19.30
CA LEU A 482 -45.89 1.80 19.72
C LEU A 482 -45.81 2.36 21.14
N SER A 483 -45.67 1.49 22.13
CA SER A 483 -45.72 1.88 23.54
C SER A 483 -44.41 2.51 23.96
N GLU A 484 -44.49 3.68 24.59
CA GLU A 484 -43.45 4.52 25.20
C GLU A 484 -42.60 3.82 26.31
N ASN A 485 -42.57 2.48 26.34
CA ASN A 485 -42.04 1.64 27.42
C ASN A 485 -40.98 0.63 26.93
N GLU A 486 -40.11 1.01 25.98
CA GLU A 486 -39.00 0.17 25.54
C GLU A 486 -37.64 0.84 25.82
N LEU A 487 -36.71 0.10 26.45
CA LEU A 487 -35.37 0.58 26.78
C LEU A 487 -34.40 0.19 25.66
N PHE A 488 -33.77 1.18 25.02
CA PHE A 488 -32.69 0.92 24.06
C PHE A 488 -31.45 0.35 24.77
N VAL A 489 -30.96 -0.79 24.27
CA VAL A 489 -29.85 -1.54 24.85
C VAL A 489 -28.55 -1.34 24.06
N GLY A 490 -28.61 -1.37 22.73
CA GLY A 490 -27.43 -1.23 21.87
C GLY A 490 -27.72 -1.56 20.40
N THR A 491 -26.70 -1.52 19.55
CA THR A 491 -26.82 -1.79 18.10
C THR A 491 -26.08 -3.07 17.72
N LEU A 492 -26.77 -4.05 17.12
CA LEU A 492 -26.17 -5.26 16.55
C LEU A 492 -25.62 -4.98 15.16
N ARG A 493 -24.33 -5.21 14.96
CA ARG A 493 -23.62 -5.10 13.69
C ARG A 493 -23.56 -6.45 12.96
N LYS A 494 -23.30 -6.42 11.64
CA LYS A 494 -23.18 -7.63 10.80
C LYS A 494 -22.04 -8.58 11.20
N ASP A 495 -21.02 -8.07 11.86
CA ASP A 495 -19.90 -8.85 12.41
C ASP A 495 -20.27 -9.60 13.70
N GLY A 496 -21.52 -9.47 14.18
CA GLY A 496 -22.01 -10.10 15.40
C GLY A 496 -21.68 -9.34 16.68
N THR A 497 -21.03 -8.17 16.61
CA THR A 497 -20.81 -7.31 17.77
C THR A 497 -22.07 -6.51 18.11
N ILE A 498 -22.29 -6.30 19.41
CA ILE A 498 -23.32 -5.41 19.94
C ILE A 498 -22.60 -4.25 20.61
N VAL A 499 -22.81 -3.04 20.09
CA VAL A 499 -22.22 -1.81 20.64
C VAL A 499 -23.25 -1.04 21.47
N ASP A 500 -22.76 -0.23 22.40
CA ASP A 500 -23.57 0.65 23.25
C ASP A 500 -24.28 1.77 22.47
N LYS A 501 -24.84 2.74 23.20
CA LYS A 501 -25.66 3.80 22.62
C LYS A 501 -24.87 4.80 21.78
N ASP A 502 -23.60 4.98 22.14
CA ASP A 502 -22.68 5.90 21.46
C ASP A 502 -21.94 5.18 20.31
N GLY A 503 -21.99 3.84 20.28
CA GLY A 503 -21.40 3.02 19.23
C GLY A 503 -19.90 2.76 19.44
N GLU A 504 -19.37 3.10 20.60
CA GLU A 504 -17.94 3.08 20.93
C GLU A 504 -17.54 1.85 21.74
N THR A 505 -18.38 1.40 22.67
CA THR A 505 -18.06 0.24 23.54
C THR A 505 -18.79 -1.02 23.10
N VAL A 506 -18.06 -2.12 22.94
CA VAL A 506 -18.67 -3.45 22.73
C VAL A 506 -19.29 -3.93 24.05
N ILE A 507 -20.61 -4.12 24.07
CA ILE A 507 -21.36 -4.59 25.23
C ILE A 507 -21.81 -6.05 25.12
N GLY A 508 -21.72 -6.63 23.91
CA GLY A 508 -21.99 -8.03 23.67
C GLY A 508 -21.42 -8.52 22.34
N MET A 509 -21.27 -9.84 22.20
CA MET A 509 -20.79 -10.49 20.99
C MET A 509 -21.54 -11.80 20.77
N VAL A 510 -22.09 -11.97 19.56
CA VAL A 510 -22.74 -13.19 19.09
C VAL A 510 -21.65 -14.17 18.64
N SER A 511 -21.54 -15.33 19.29
CA SER A 511 -20.62 -16.36 18.80
C SER A 511 -21.19 -17.07 17.56
N ALA A 512 -20.37 -17.83 16.85
CA ALA A 512 -20.83 -18.79 15.85
C ALA A 512 -20.68 -20.21 16.41
N THR A 513 -21.68 -21.06 16.17
CA THR A 513 -21.68 -22.48 16.56
C THR A 513 -22.07 -23.33 15.35
N PHE A 514 -21.54 -24.55 15.28
CA PHE A 514 -21.86 -25.48 14.21
C PHE A 514 -23.05 -26.37 14.57
N GLY A 515 -23.95 -26.60 13.61
CA GLY A 515 -25.06 -27.53 13.77
C GLY A 515 -25.36 -28.33 12.51
N ILE A 516 -26.10 -29.43 12.65
CA ILE A 516 -26.55 -30.29 11.56
C ILE A 516 -28.06 -30.10 11.39
N LEU A 517 -28.48 -29.65 10.20
CA LEU A 517 -29.90 -29.53 9.85
C LEU A 517 -30.46 -30.91 9.46
N ARG A 518 -31.36 -31.44 10.27
CA ARG A 518 -32.10 -32.69 10.03
C ARG A 518 -33.31 -32.45 9.12
N LYS A 519 -33.82 -33.54 8.52
CA LYS A 519 -35.02 -33.54 7.65
C LYS A 519 -36.25 -32.90 8.28
N ASP A 520 -36.39 -33.05 9.60
CA ASP A 520 -37.48 -32.49 10.39
C ASP A 520 -37.31 -30.98 10.68
N ARG A 521 -36.33 -30.35 10.02
CA ARG A 521 -35.94 -28.94 10.15
C ARG A 521 -35.31 -28.59 11.48
N THR A 522 -34.92 -29.58 12.29
CA THR A 522 -34.18 -29.34 13.54
C THR A 522 -32.69 -29.18 13.24
N VAL A 523 -32.06 -28.22 13.91
CA VAL A 523 -30.61 -28.10 13.96
C VAL A 523 -30.17 -28.75 15.25
N VAL A 524 -29.30 -29.74 15.16
CA VAL A 524 -28.65 -30.37 16.31
C VAL A 524 -27.18 -29.98 16.38
N ASP A 525 -26.63 -29.82 17.57
CA ASP A 525 -25.19 -29.68 17.75
C ASP A 525 -24.45 -31.00 17.46
N LEU A 526 -23.14 -30.95 17.59
CA LEU A 526 -22.24 -32.09 17.38
C LEU A 526 -22.47 -33.23 18.39
N SER A 527 -23.10 -32.97 19.53
CA SER A 527 -23.49 -33.99 20.52
C SER A 527 -24.86 -34.62 20.21
N GLY A 528 -25.55 -34.17 19.15
CA GLY A 528 -26.89 -34.59 18.79
C GLY A 528 -28.00 -33.88 19.59
N THR A 529 -27.64 -32.90 20.41
CA THR A 529 -28.60 -32.09 21.17
C THR A 529 -29.25 -31.07 20.25
N GLN A 530 -30.57 -30.97 20.26
CA GLN A 530 -31.28 -29.99 19.43
C GLN A 530 -30.98 -28.56 19.92
N ILE A 531 -30.38 -27.75 19.05
CA ILE A 531 -30.03 -26.35 19.31
C ILE A 531 -30.97 -25.36 18.61
N GLY A 532 -31.75 -25.79 17.61
CA GLY A 532 -32.72 -24.91 16.97
C GLY A 532 -33.55 -25.55 15.87
N ARG A 533 -34.25 -24.73 15.10
CA ARG A 533 -34.92 -25.10 13.84
C ARG A 533 -34.61 -24.08 12.73
N VAL A 534 -34.84 -24.44 11.46
CA VAL A 534 -34.70 -23.51 10.32
C VAL A 534 -36.06 -23.32 9.63
N ALA A 535 -36.36 -22.10 9.22
CA ALA A 535 -37.67 -21.73 8.66
C ALA A 535 -37.91 -22.28 7.24
N LYS A 536 -36.86 -22.44 6.43
CA LYS A 536 -36.94 -22.93 5.04
C LYS A 536 -36.15 -24.23 4.90
N ALA A 537 -36.73 -25.22 4.21
CA ALA A 537 -36.07 -26.49 3.94
C ALA A 537 -34.91 -26.27 2.95
N ILE A 538 -33.70 -26.47 3.45
CA ILE A 538 -32.50 -26.74 2.67
C ILE A 538 -32.24 -28.22 2.95
N GLY A 539 -31.80 -29.02 1.96
CA GLY A 539 -31.77 -30.49 2.02
C GLY A 539 -31.23 -31.18 3.28
N ASP A 540 -31.33 -32.51 3.30
CA ASP A 540 -31.15 -33.31 4.51
C ASP A 540 -29.69 -33.40 5.00
N ASN A 541 -29.48 -33.36 6.32
CA ASN A 541 -28.17 -33.47 6.99
C ASN A 541 -27.15 -32.41 6.56
N ILE A 542 -27.62 -31.22 6.21
CA ILE A 542 -26.73 -30.12 5.81
C ILE A 542 -26.07 -29.52 7.05
N PRO A 543 -24.73 -29.48 7.10
CA PRO A 543 -24.03 -28.72 8.11
C PRO A 543 -24.29 -27.22 7.94
N VAL A 544 -24.59 -26.52 9.02
CA VAL A 544 -24.93 -25.09 9.03
C VAL A 544 -24.15 -24.36 10.12
N LEU A 545 -23.62 -23.18 9.80
CA LEU A 545 -23.06 -22.26 10.79
C LEU A 545 -24.20 -21.41 11.33
N VAL A 546 -24.50 -21.54 12.62
CA VAL A 546 -25.60 -20.85 13.29
C VAL A 546 -25.07 -19.87 14.32
N ALA A 547 -25.83 -18.81 14.60
CA ALA A 547 -25.56 -17.89 15.68
C ALA A 547 -25.60 -18.67 17.01
N GLY A 548 -24.48 -18.63 17.72
CA GLY A 548 -24.29 -19.25 19.01
C GLY A 548 -24.67 -18.32 20.16
N LEU A 549 -23.96 -18.48 21.27
CA LEU A 549 -24.23 -17.73 22.50
C LEU A 549 -23.83 -16.26 22.34
N VAL A 550 -24.73 -15.37 22.72
CA VAL A 550 -24.45 -13.96 22.92
C VAL A 550 -23.82 -13.81 24.30
N LYS A 551 -22.56 -13.38 24.33
CA LYS A 551 -21.81 -13.18 25.57
C LYS A 551 -21.43 -11.73 25.75
N THR A 552 -21.30 -11.31 26.99
CA THR A 552 -20.70 -10.01 27.34
C THR A 552 -19.17 -10.11 27.28
N PRO A 553 -18.43 -8.98 27.22
CA PRO A 553 -16.96 -9.00 27.19
C PRO A 553 -16.30 -9.73 28.35
N ASP A 554 -16.95 -9.81 29.52
CA ASP A 554 -16.52 -10.56 30.70
C ASP A 554 -16.88 -12.07 30.65
N GLY A 555 -17.39 -12.56 29.51
CA GLY A 555 -17.64 -13.97 29.23
C GLY A 555 -18.94 -14.53 29.82
N LYS A 556 -19.75 -13.70 30.48
CA LYS A 556 -21.06 -14.05 31.01
C LYS A 556 -22.13 -14.07 29.91
N SER A 557 -23.26 -14.71 30.17
CA SER A 557 -24.36 -14.71 29.22
C SER A 557 -24.95 -13.30 29.09
N PHE A 558 -25.19 -12.84 27.86
CA PHE A 558 -25.83 -11.54 27.62
C PHE A 558 -27.23 -11.47 28.25
N ALA A 559 -27.93 -12.62 28.28
CA ALA A 559 -29.22 -12.77 28.94
C ALA A 559 -29.13 -12.60 30.48
N GLU A 560 -28.03 -13.03 31.12
CA GLU A 560 -27.86 -12.84 32.58
C GLU A 560 -27.71 -11.35 32.94
N LYS A 561 -27.04 -10.57 32.09
CA LYS A 561 -26.76 -9.16 32.35
C LYS A 561 -27.92 -8.24 31.95
N TYR A 562 -28.57 -8.53 30.82
CA TYR A 562 -29.57 -7.65 30.21
C TYR A 562 -30.98 -8.25 30.17
N GLY A 563 -31.18 -9.50 30.60
CA GLY A 563 -32.46 -10.22 30.63
C GLY A 563 -32.77 -10.98 29.33
N ASP A 564 -33.86 -11.75 29.36
CA ASP A 564 -34.40 -12.47 28.20
C ASP A 564 -35.37 -11.58 27.40
N GLU A 565 -35.46 -11.80 26.09
CA GLU A 565 -36.28 -11.04 25.11
C GLU A 565 -35.78 -9.64 24.71
N PHE A 566 -35.46 -9.50 23.42
CA PHE A 566 -35.11 -8.23 22.78
C PHE A 566 -35.97 -8.04 21.52
N ARG A 567 -35.99 -6.83 20.97
CA ARG A 567 -36.60 -6.50 19.68
C ARG A 567 -35.56 -5.80 18.82
N LEU A 568 -35.39 -6.27 17.58
CA LEU A 568 -34.48 -5.66 16.62
C LEU A 568 -35.28 -4.79 15.66
N VAL A 569 -34.94 -3.51 15.57
CA VAL A 569 -35.51 -2.57 14.60
C VAL A 569 -34.45 -2.27 13.55
N LYS A 570 -34.70 -2.68 12.29
CA LYS A 570 -33.77 -2.56 11.16
C LYS A 570 -33.88 -1.21 10.45
N ASP A 571 -35.12 -0.70 10.31
CA ASP A 571 -35.44 0.67 9.87
C ASP A 571 -36.93 0.92 10.17
N ARG A 572 -37.36 2.16 10.44
CA ARG A 572 -38.70 2.51 10.99
C ARG A 572 -39.90 2.22 10.06
N SER A 573 -39.69 1.60 8.91
CA SER A 573 -40.72 1.51 7.86
C SER A 573 -41.07 0.10 7.37
N ASP A 574 -40.38 -0.96 7.79
CA ASP A 574 -40.62 -2.30 7.25
C ASP A 574 -40.53 -3.40 8.32
N ASP A 575 -41.39 -4.41 8.19
CA ASP A 575 -41.79 -5.44 9.18
C ASP A 575 -40.80 -5.73 10.34
N ASP A 576 -41.28 -5.55 11.59
CA ASP A 576 -40.58 -5.87 12.84
C ASP A 576 -40.14 -7.35 12.91
N ILE A 577 -38.83 -7.61 12.83
CA ILE A 577 -38.27 -8.94 13.13
C ILE A 577 -37.96 -9.01 14.63
N SER A 578 -38.82 -9.71 15.40
CA SER A 578 -38.53 -9.95 16.82
C SER A 578 -37.41 -10.99 16.96
N ILE A 579 -36.18 -10.54 17.25
CA ILE A 579 -35.05 -11.41 17.60
C ILE A 579 -35.01 -11.61 19.11
N ARG A 580 -35.02 -12.85 19.57
CA ARG A 580 -34.96 -13.19 20.99
C ARG A 580 -33.60 -13.78 21.33
N ILE A 581 -33.01 -13.30 22.42
CA ILE A 581 -31.97 -14.05 23.14
C ILE A 581 -32.71 -14.91 24.15
N ASN A 582 -32.60 -16.23 24.02
CA ASN A 582 -33.26 -17.16 24.92
C ASN A 582 -32.52 -17.25 26.27
N GLN A 583 -33.11 -17.95 27.24
CA GLN A 583 -32.52 -18.18 28.58
C GLN A 583 -31.13 -18.81 28.56
N GLN A 584 -30.78 -19.50 27.46
CA GLN A 584 -29.48 -20.13 27.28
C GLN A 584 -28.46 -19.16 26.68
N GLY A 585 -28.88 -17.98 26.23
CA GLY A 585 -28.04 -16.96 25.58
C GLY A 585 -27.97 -17.07 24.06
N MET A 586 -28.76 -17.93 23.40
CA MET A 586 -28.71 -18.11 21.94
C MET A 586 -29.58 -17.08 21.20
N LEU A 587 -29.08 -16.60 20.05
CA LEU A 587 -29.78 -15.67 19.17
C LEU A 587 -30.79 -16.38 18.26
N GLN A 588 -32.08 -16.03 18.36
CA GLN A 588 -33.18 -16.66 17.62
C GLN A 588 -34.08 -15.64 16.91
N VAL A 589 -34.55 -15.98 15.71
CA VAL A 589 -35.60 -15.26 14.97
C VAL A 589 -36.93 -16.01 15.17
N GLY A 590 -37.89 -15.37 15.85
CA GLY A 590 -39.13 -16.03 16.28
C GLY A 590 -38.92 -17.01 17.45
N ARG A 591 -39.87 -17.96 17.65
CA ARG A 591 -39.86 -18.85 18.83
C ARG A 591 -38.84 -19.99 18.77
N GLN A 592 -38.32 -20.36 17.60
CA GLN A 592 -37.47 -21.55 17.43
C GLN A 592 -36.42 -21.47 16.31
N SER A 593 -36.38 -20.39 15.49
CA SER A 593 -35.49 -20.36 14.32
C SER A 593 -34.13 -19.75 14.68
N LEU A 594 -33.03 -20.42 14.39
CA LEU A 594 -31.69 -19.86 14.58
C LEU A 594 -31.32 -18.91 13.43
N VAL A 595 -30.46 -17.93 13.73
CA VAL A 595 -29.83 -17.09 12.71
C VAL A 595 -28.69 -17.87 12.08
N LEU A 596 -28.60 -17.89 10.76
CA LEU A 596 -27.49 -18.52 10.03
C LEU A 596 -26.40 -17.48 9.78
N TRP A 597 -25.14 -17.85 10.02
CA TRP A 597 -24.00 -17.08 9.55
C TRP A 597 -23.78 -17.36 8.07
N LEU A 598 -23.61 -16.31 7.27
CA LEU A 598 -23.19 -16.47 5.88
C LEU A 598 -21.66 -16.65 5.85
N PRO A 599 -21.14 -17.59 5.03
CA PRO A 599 -19.69 -17.67 4.81
C PRO A 599 -19.19 -16.31 4.29
N SER A 600 -17.99 -15.92 4.69
CA SER A 600 -17.36 -14.71 4.15
C SER A 600 -17.09 -14.93 2.66
N PRO A 601 -17.74 -14.20 1.74
CA PRO A 601 -17.33 -14.23 0.36
C PRO A 601 -15.98 -13.53 0.25
N ASP A 602 -15.02 -14.09 -0.48
CA ASP A 602 -13.84 -13.34 -0.89
C ASP A 602 -14.32 -12.16 -1.73
N THR A 603 -14.35 -10.96 -1.15
CA THR A 603 -14.86 -9.78 -1.84
C THR A 603 -13.90 -9.27 -2.92
N CYS A 604 -12.70 -9.89 -3.01
CA CYS A 604 -11.56 -9.45 -3.82
C CYS A 604 -11.23 -7.97 -3.66
N ASN A 605 -11.65 -7.35 -2.55
CA ASN A 605 -11.50 -5.91 -2.34
C ASN A 605 -10.15 -5.60 -1.70
N LEU A 606 -9.16 -5.32 -2.56
CA LEU A 606 -7.80 -4.96 -2.14
C LEU A 606 -7.74 -3.67 -1.29
N ASP A 607 -8.75 -2.80 -1.31
CA ASP A 607 -8.78 -1.59 -0.47
C ASP A 607 -8.87 -1.91 1.03
N LYS A 608 -9.34 -3.12 1.39
CA LYS A 608 -9.47 -3.57 2.78
C LYS A 608 -8.35 -4.51 3.22
N VAL A 609 -7.51 -4.97 2.29
CA VAL A 609 -6.48 -5.98 2.59
C VAL A 609 -5.32 -5.34 3.35
N ARG A 610 -4.95 -5.98 4.46
CA ARG A 610 -3.85 -5.60 5.34
C ARG A 610 -2.81 -6.70 5.45
N LEU A 611 -1.56 -6.29 5.62
CA LEU A 611 -0.50 -7.14 6.14
C LEU A 611 -0.59 -7.18 7.66
N THR A 612 -0.80 -8.37 8.21
CA THR A 612 -0.93 -8.60 9.65
C THR A 612 -0.47 -9.99 9.99
N HIS A 613 -0.17 -10.27 11.26
CA HIS A 613 0.01 -11.65 11.69
C HIS A 613 -1.32 -12.38 11.71
N LEU A 614 -1.30 -13.68 11.45
CA LEU A 614 -2.47 -14.54 11.49
C LEU A 614 -3.15 -14.53 12.87
N ASP A 615 -2.38 -14.28 13.94
CA ASP A 615 -2.83 -14.07 15.32
C ASP A 615 -3.22 -12.62 15.66
N GLY A 616 -3.05 -11.67 14.74
CA GLY A 616 -3.56 -10.27 14.78
C GLY A 616 -2.71 -9.27 15.44
N ASN A 617 -1.53 -9.70 15.85
CA ASN A 617 -0.51 -8.75 16.15
C ASN A 617 -0.10 -8.00 14.87
N PRO A 618 0.26 -6.72 15.00
CA PRO A 618 0.77 -5.96 13.88
C PRO A 618 2.15 -6.47 13.47
N VAL A 619 2.47 -6.32 12.18
CA VAL A 619 3.79 -6.63 11.63
C VAL A 619 4.85 -5.76 12.32
N THR A 620 5.98 -6.37 12.67
CA THR A 620 7.07 -5.73 13.40
C THR A 620 8.04 -5.00 12.46
N VAL A 621 8.83 -4.08 13.04
CA VAL A 621 9.88 -3.34 12.29
C VAL A 621 10.93 -4.29 11.72
N ASP A 622 11.32 -5.34 12.46
CA ASP A 622 12.29 -6.34 12.00
C ASP A 622 11.77 -7.21 10.84
N GLU A 623 10.45 -7.45 10.79
CA GLU A 623 9.81 -8.12 9.66
C GLU A 623 9.81 -7.22 8.42
N CYS A 624 9.48 -5.94 8.59
CA CYS A 624 9.62 -4.96 7.52
C CYS A 624 11.08 -4.86 7.03
N ASP A 625 12.06 -4.91 7.93
CA ASP A 625 13.49 -4.96 7.57
C ASP A 625 13.82 -6.14 6.66
N ARG A 626 13.37 -7.34 7.02
CA ARG A 626 13.56 -8.55 6.22
C ARG A 626 12.89 -8.45 4.85
N ILE A 627 11.66 -7.91 4.81
CA ILE A 627 10.89 -7.77 3.58
C ILE A 627 11.60 -6.87 2.56
N HIS A 628 12.05 -5.67 2.95
CA HIS A 628 12.69 -4.76 1.97
C HIS A 628 14.01 -5.33 1.44
N ARG A 629 14.81 -5.97 2.31
CA ARG A 629 16.07 -6.61 1.93
C ARG A 629 15.86 -7.77 0.99
N PHE A 630 14.85 -8.61 1.25
CA PHE A 630 14.49 -9.70 0.36
C PHE A 630 14.10 -9.18 -1.02
N ILE A 631 13.18 -8.21 -1.09
CA ILE A 631 12.71 -7.66 -2.37
C ILE A 631 13.85 -7.05 -3.17
N ARG A 632 14.77 -6.32 -2.51
CA ARG A 632 15.94 -5.73 -3.16
C ARG A 632 16.90 -6.77 -3.70
N LEU A 633 17.22 -7.79 -2.89
CA LEU A 633 18.10 -8.87 -3.31
C LEU A 633 17.48 -9.67 -4.47
N TRP A 634 16.22 -10.04 -4.34
CA TRP A 634 15.46 -10.76 -5.38
C TRP A 634 15.53 -10.02 -6.73
N ARG A 635 15.24 -8.71 -6.73
CA ARG A 635 15.32 -7.87 -7.95
C ARG A 635 16.73 -7.81 -8.53
N LYS A 636 17.76 -7.80 -7.69
CA LYS A 636 19.15 -7.74 -8.12
C LYS A 636 19.61 -9.05 -8.78
N LEU A 637 19.24 -10.18 -8.19
CA LEU A 637 19.64 -11.51 -8.68
C LEU A 637 18.89 -11.91 -9.95
N GLY A 638 17.68 -11.40 -10.17
CA GLY A 638 16.82 -11.81 -11.29
C GLY A 638 16.33 -13.25 -11.18
N TRP A 639 16.43 -13.85 -10.00
CA TRP A 639 15.93 -15.19 -9.70
C TRP A 639 14.42 -15.17 -9.43
N THR A 640 13.80 -16.34 -9.34
CA THR A 640 12.47 -16.47 -8.76
C THR A 640 12.49 -16.19 -7.26
N ILE A 641 11.32 -15.86 -6.69
CA ILE A 641 11.17 -15.65 -5.25
C ILE A 641 11.53 -16.93 -4.49
N ASP A 642 11.10 -18.10 -4.96
CA ASP A 642 11.42 -19.41 -4.38
C ASP A 642 12.93 -19.72 -4.41
N GLU A 643 13.63 -19.44 -5.51
CA GLU A 643 15.09 -19.62 -5.59
C GLU A 643 15.83 -18.71 -4.60
N THR A 644 15.41 -17.44 -4.52
CA THR A 644 15.98 -16.47 -3.57
C THR A 644 15.76 -16.91 -2.13
N ASP A 645 14.55 -17.39 -1.81
CA ASP A 645 14.21 -17.91 -0.49
C ASP A 645 15.08 -19.12 -0.12
N LYS A 646 15.15 -20.12 -0.99
CA LYS A 646 15.95 -21.33 -0.75
C LYS A 646 17.43 -21.02 -0.56
N ALA A 647 17.98 -20.08 -1.34
CA ALA A 647 19.36 -19.64 -1.18
C ALA A 647 19.59 -18.98 0.18
N LEU A 648 18.72 -18.03 0.57
CA LEU A 648 18.82 -17.35 1.86
C LEU A 648 18.67 -18.31 3.04
N VAL A 649 17.69 -19.21 2.98
CA VAL A 649 17.45 -20.22 4.02
C VAL A 649 18.65 -21.17 4.12
N GLY A 650 19.12 -21.71 2.99
CA GLY A 650 20.26 -22.63 2.96
C GLY A 650 21.56 -22.01 3.50
N LEU A 651 21.81 -20.73 3.20
CA LEU A 651 22.98 -20.00 3.68
C LEU A 651 22.84 -19.55 5.14
N SER A 652 21.63 -19.30 5.62
CA SER A 652 21.38 -18.99 7.04
C SER A 652 21.65 -20.18 7.96
N THR A 653 21.58 -21.41 7.44
CA THR A 653 21.92 -22.63 8.16
C THR A 653 23.42 -22.92 8.19
N HIS A 654 24.25 -21.98 8.65
CA HIS A 654 25.60 -22.34 9.07
C HIS A 654 25.55 -23.05 10.44
N PRO A 655 26.14 -24.25 10.58
CA PRO A 655 26.21 -24.94 11.85
C PRO A 655 27.13 -24.16 12.78
N THR A 656 26.58 -23.62 13.87
CA THR A 656 27.39 -23.26 15.02
C THR A 656 28.09 -24.54 15.50
N LEU A 657 29.38 -24.67 15.15
CA LEU A 657 30.33 -25.63 15.73
C LEU A 657 30.58 -25.26 17.20
N THR A 658 29.54 -25.32 18.02
CA THR A 658 29.58 -25.30 19.48
C THR A 658 28.44 -26.17 19.97
N ASN A 659 28.61 -27.48 19.86
CA ASN A 659 28.32 -28.46 20.91
C ASN A 659 28.67 -29.84 20.38
N GLY A 660 29.62 -30.50 21.05
CA GLY A 660 30.00 -31.88 20.78
C GLY A 660 28.80 -32.81 20.98
N GLY A 661 28.17 -33.17 19.87
CA GLY A 661 27.17 -34.22 19.78
C GLY A 661 27.26 -34.81 18.39
N THR A 662 27.77 -36.03 18.30
CA THR A 662 27.90 -36.81 17.07
C THR A 662 26.56 -36.85 16.31
N PRO A 663 26.52 -36.57 14.99
CA PRO A 663 25.32 -36.73 14.20
C PRO A 663 24.97 -38.22 14.10
N GLN A 664 23.82 -38.62 14.62
CA GLN A 664 23.25 -39.93 14.31
C GLN A 664 22.62 -39.88 12.91
N HIS A 665 23.20 -40.66 12.00
CA HIS A 665 22.62 -41.03 10.72
C HIS A 665 21.24 -41.69 10.95
N PRO A 666 20.18 -41.30 10.23
CA PRO A 666 18.96 -42.10 10.20
C PRO A 666 19.20 -43.32 9.31
N ASP A 667 19.08 -44.50 9.91
CA ASP A 667 19.13 -45.78 9.23
C ASP A 667 18.09 -45.88 8.10
N SER A 668 18.57 -46.33 6.96
CA SER A 668 17.76 -46.91 5.89
C SER A 668 17.07 -48.18 6.38
N ARG A 669 15.74 -48.16 6.51
CA ARG A 669 14.81 -49.25 6.16
C ARG A 669 13.36 -48.81 6.20
#